data_AF-A0A1H7QMF0-F1
#
_entry.id   AF-A0A1H7QMF0-F1
#
_cell.length_a   1.000
_cell.length_b   1.000
_cell.length_c   1.000
_cell.angle_alpha   90.00
_cell.angle_beta   90.00
_cell.angle_gamma   90.00
#
_symmetry.space_group_name_H-M   'P 1'
#
loop_
_entity.id
_entity.type
_entity.pdbx_description
1 polymer ?
#
loop_
_entity_poly.entity_id
_entity_poly.type
_entity_poly.pdbx_seq_one_letter_code
_entity_poly.pdbx_strand_id
1 'polypeptide(L)'
;MEQTSWTTKCLGYLFALWLILLSQPALAQVDNAAQLVAIASLEHIPLANDAWQDVLPVSAHNNSYFLTTKAGKLFLLKENQVNDKPFFDLQAALNNRQIIALNAITLDPSFHYRDSDGYQTFYTAHTEISKTKASKLKPANNELNLPYDAVIMRWQLSQFNGQAPKLNQQHEVMRIAINQVNEPILQLSFNPFIESWQDDYGLLFVALSYSEALQNDPLYAGTILRINPSKFGLLGYMTPVDNPFLKEANIVKETAIIVGQPITHFDWFKRGMHSLLLHITHQDKQRLVAARIGDDWRKAIPKAQIKKDLPLATKLTKPKLYHGRIHARLRGKALSLKQAQSHWLLQPIPLQNQDQSAASSQDPPMVLELQKNNAAAKFSLHQDHDGELLLLEHKQARIYTINASTDINTATTPATPVSTPANNSSGFSLIVMVVIMLSISFWYLKRRHSKRQHFLYQQWSNFQVNTATKSLSLFKRHAKQAETTLDLTTITHSELLLNDELVSRVSAAPEQAFSNACEQAVMTAFAKEHRLKMLDNKQRKIQLRLTLEQKKSQLICLYYRVGNIRHTKLNYTQALNKALDWQWLISGQLNPEATPKRKIKVQLAPPQAPAPKVIPERHNTAATANQTQTNQTNQTHADQTDALVEPQQNEPTGTTDAKLVAALDKLVLLKQQGFLTEQEFSSAKAKILQDLTNN
;
A
#
# COMPACT_ATOMS: atom_id res chain seq x y z
N MET A 1 53.80 37.92 25.85
CA MET A 1 53.63 36.56 25.30
C MET A 1 52.25 36.49 24.63
N GLU A 2 52.18 36.90 23.37
CA GLU A 2 50.95 36.94 22.55
C GLU A 2 51.17 36.29 21.17
N GLN A 3 51.95 35.20 21.11
CA GLN A 3 52.29 34.55 19.83
C GLN A 3 51.58 33.22 19.57
N THR A 4 50.80 32.69 20.51
CA THR A 4 50.19 31.35 20.37
C THR A 4 48.79 31.37 19.74
N SER A 5 48.12 32.53 19.63
CA SER A 5 46.75 32.60 19.07
C SER A 5 46.73 32.80 17.56
N TRP A 6 47.79 33.38 17.00
CA TRP A 6 47.88 33.68 15.56
C TRP A 6 48.22 32.44 14.74
N THR A 7 49.11 31.60 15.24
CA THR A 7 49.52 30.34 14.58
C THR A 7 48.39 29.33 14.49
N THR A 8 47.54 29.21 15.53
CA THR A 8 46.36 28.32 15.52
C THR A 8 45.28 28.78 14.54
N LYS A 9 45.14 30.09 14.34
CA LYS A 9 44.16 30.63 13.38
C LYS A 9 44.68 30.49 11.94
N CYS A 10 45.94 30.80 11.69
CA CYS A 10 46.58 30.58 10.37
C CYS A 10 46.56 29.11 9.94
N LEU A 11 46.77 28.17 10.86
CA LEU A 11 46.69 26.73 10.56
C LEU A 11 45.26 26.30 10.18
N GLY A 12 44.24 26.86 10.84
CA GLY A 12 42.83 26.64 10.49
C GLY A 12 42.45 27.21 9.12
N TYR A 13 42.95 28.40 8.77
CA TYR A 13 42.71 28.99 7.46
C TYR A 13 43.45 28.24 6.33
N LEU A 14 44.68 27.76 6.57
CA LEU A 14 45.40 26.92 5.62
C LEU A 14 44.73 25.56 5.43
N PHE A 15 44.18 24.96 6.50
CA PHE A 15 43.41 23.71 6.40
C PHE A 15 42.10 23.91 5.63
N ALA A 16 41.42 25.04 5.82
CA ALA A 16 40.23 25.39 5.06
C ALA A 16 40.53 25.66 3.58
N LEU A 17 41.63 26.37 3.27
CA LEU A 17 42.09 26.59 1.90
C LEU A 17 42.51 25.28 1.21
N TRP A 18 43.12 24.36 1.95
CA TRP A 18 43.49 23.04 1.43
C TRP A 18 42.26 22.15 1.15
N LEU A 19 41.23 22.22 2.00
CA LEU A 19 39.93 21.57 1.78
C LEU A 19 39.21 22.11 0.53
N ILE A 20 39.36 23.41 0.23
CA ILE A 20 38.78 24.04 -0.96
C ILE A 20 39.56 23.66 -2.23
N LEU A 21 40.88 23.48 -2.14
CA LEU A 21 41.73 23.04 -3.27
C LEU A 21 41.56 21.54 -3.57
N LEU A 22 41.22 20.71 -2.58
CA LEU A 22 40.83 19.30 -2.77
C LEU A 22 39.36 19.12 -3.14
N SER A 23 38.54 20.15 -3.00
CA SER A 23 37.16 20.18 -3.49
C SER A 23 37.05 20.81 -4.88
N GLN A 24 38.07 20.68 -5.72
CA GLN A 24 37.80 20.66 -7.16
C GLN A 24 37.00 19.38 -7.39
N PRO A 25 35.72 19.43 -7.78
CA PRO A 25 35.05 18.21 -8.17
C PRO A 25 35.89 17.66 -9.32
N ALA A 26 36.47 16.47 -9.13
CA ALA A 26 36.67 15.62 -10.28
C ALA A 26 35.28 15.56 -10.92
N LEU A 27 35.13 16.15 -12.10
CA LEU A 27 34.03 15.85 -12.98
C LEU A 27 34.17 14.37 -13.29
N ALA A 28 33.71 13.53 -12.37
CA ALA A 28 33.34 12.19 -12.70
C ALA A 28 32.24 12.38 -13.75
N GLN A 29 32.58 12.11 -15.01
CA GLN A 29 31.57 11.70 -15.96
C GLN A 29 30.91 10.49 -15.32
N VAL A 30 29.79 10.71 -14.64
CA VAL A 30 28.87 9.64 -14.32
C VAL A 30 28.32 9.24 -15.67
N ASP A 31 28.89 8.19 -16.26
CA ASP A 31 28.27 7.52 -17.39
C ASP A 31 26.87 7.11 -16.93
N ASN A 32 25.88 7.89 -17.35
CA ASN A 32 24.46 7.65 -17.07
C ASN A 32 23.92 6.57 -18.01
N ALA A 33 24.76 5.60 -18.39
CA ALA A 33 24.36 4.41 -19.11
C ALA A 33 23.62 3.48 -18.15
N ALA A 34 22.55 2.86 -18.62
CA ALA A 34 21.99 1.67 -18.00
C ALA A 34 22.10 0.50 -18.96
N GLN A 35 22.50 -0.64 -18.39
CA GLN A 35 22.57 -1.89 -19.12
C GLN A 35 21.20 -2.56 -19.14
N LEU A 36 20.78 -2.96 -20.34
CA LEU A 36 19.61 -3.79 -20.54
C LEU A 36 20.00 -5.27 -20.43
N VAL A 37 19.32 -5.99 -19.54
CA VAL A 37 19.51 -7.44 -19.36
C VAL A 37 18.27 -8.15 -19.85
N ALA A 38 18.42 -8.99 -20.89
CA ALA A 38 17.32 -9.79 -21.41
C ALA A 38 16.93 -10.86 -20.38
N ILE A 39 15.64 -10.95 -20.05
CA ILE A 39 15.11 -11.96 -19.12
C ILE A 39 14.28 -13.02 -19.83
N ALA A 40 13.74 -12.74 -21.02
CA ALA A 40 12.99 -13.72 -21.80
C ALA A 40 12.97 -13.38 -23.29
N SER A 41 13.04 -14.41 -24.14
CA SER A 41 12.80 -14.32 -25.58
C SER A 41 11.46 -14.98 -25.93
N LEU A 42 10.67 -14.33 -26.78
CA LEU A 42 9.36 -14.78 -27.24
C LEU A 42 9.36 -15.01 -28.77
N GLU A 43 10.53 -14.98 -29.41
CA GLU A 43 10.71 -15.11 -30.86
C GLU A 43 10.17 -16.44 -31.40
N HIS A 44 10.17 -17.49 -30.58
CA HIS A 44 9.67 -18.81 -30.94
C HIS A 44 8.14 -18.92 -30.94
N ILE A 45 7.42 -17.88 -30.49
CA ILE A 45 5.95 -17.83 -30.48
C ILE A 45 5.48 -17.07 -31.73
N PRO A 46 4.94 -17.74 -32.76
CA PRO A 46 4.48 -17.06 -33.96
C PRO A 46 3.18 -16.30 -33.69
N LEU A 47 3.20 -14.97 -33.89
CA LEU A 47 2.03 -14.12 -33.85
C LEU A 47 1.54 -13.82 -35.29
N ALA A 48 0.53 -14.55 -35.75
CA ALA A 48 -0.09 -14.31 -37.05
C ALA A 48 -1.09 -13.14 -36.97
N ASN A 49 -0.76 -12.00 -37.58
CA ASN A 49 -1.58 -10.77 -37.56
C ASN A 49 -1.97 -10.30 -36.14
N ASP A 50 -1.13 -10.62 -35.16
CA ASP A 50 -1.32 -10.29 -33.75
C ASP A 50 -0.07 -9.57 -33.24
N ALA A 51 -0.15 -8.94 -32.07
CA ALA A 51 0.96 -8.23 -31.47
C ALA A 51 0.93 -8.33 -29.96
N TRP A 52 2.11 -8.51 -29.36
CA TRP A 52 2.31 -8.36 -27.93
C TRP A 52 1.83 -6.99 -27.44
N GLN A 53 1.15 -6.98 -26.30
CA GLN A 53 0.48 -5.82 -25.73
C GLN A 53 1.02 -5.49 -24.33
N ASP A 54 0.76 -6.34 -23.33
CA ASP A 54 1.10 -6.07 -21.93
C ASP A 54 1.93 -7.18 -21.27
N VAL A 55 2.70 -6.79 -20.25
CA VAL A 55 3.46 -7.67 -19.36
C VAL A 55 2.97 -7.43 -17.93
N LEU A 56 2.26 -8.39 -17.35
CA LEU A 56 1.66 -8.26 -16.01
C LEU A 56 2.38 -9.15 -15.00
N PRO A 57 2.91 -8.60 -13.90
CA PRO A 57 3.53 -9.40 -12.86
C PRO A 57 2.48 -10.24 -12.14
N VAL A 58 2.71 -11.55 -12.09
CA VAL A 58 1.91 -12.49 -11.30
C VAL A 58 2.50 -12.55 -9.90
N SER A 59 3.69 -13.12 -9.72
CA SER A 59 4.29 -13.30 -8.38
C SER A 59 5.59 -12.53 -8.20
N ALA A 60 5.81 -12.00 -6.99
CA ALA A 60 7.04 -11.29 -6.60
C ALA A 60 8.28 -12.19 -6.48
N HIS A 61 8.11 -13.50 -6.20
CA HIS A 61 9.24 -14.36 -5.84
C HIS A 61 9.82 -15.18 -7.01
N ASN A 62 9.04 -15.42 -8.07
CA ASN A 62 9.36 -16.43 -9.09
C ASN A 62 9.48 -15.87 -10.51
N ASN A 63 9.72 -14.55 -10.68
CA ASN A 63 9.77 -13.86 -11.99
C ASN A 63 8.67 -14.36 -12.96
N SER A 64 7.44 -14.38 -12.47
CA SER A 64 6.31 -14.94 -13.21
C SER A 64 5.43 -13.82 -13.74
N TYR A 65 5.15 -13.84 -15.05
CA TYR A 65 4.40 -12.79 -15.75
C TYR A 65 3.33 -13.39 -16.65
N PHE A 66 2.20 -12.69 -16.77
CA PHE A 66 1.28 -12.90 -17.88
C PHE A 66 1.65 -11.97 -19.02
N LEU A 67 1.80 -12.57 -20.21
CA LEU A 67 2.06 -11.86 -21.45
C LEU A 67 0.78 -11.89 -22.28
N THR A 68 0.33 -10.73 -22.76
CA THR A 68 -0.91 -10.63 -23.53
C THR A 68 -0.68 -10.19 -24.96
N THR A 69 -1.59 -10.58 -25.83
CA THR A 69 -1.65 -10.12 -27.22
C THR A 69 -2.94 -9.35 -27.49
N LYS A 70 -2.94 -8.54 -28.55
CA LYS A 70 -4.12 -7.77 -28.97
C LYS A 70 -5.30 -8.65 -29.37
N ALA A 71 -5.06 -9.86 -29.87
CA ALA A 71 -6.13 -10.81 -30.18
C ALA A 71 -6.75 -11.46 -28.92
N GLY A 72 -6.20 -11.20 -27.73
CA GLY A 72 -6.72 -11.74 -26.47
C GLY A 72 -6.13 -13.09 -26.04
N LYS A 73 -4.92 -13.40 -26.51
CA LYS A 73 -4.18 -14.59 -26.05
C LYS A 73 -3.30 -14.26 -24.86
N LEU A 74 -3.27 -15.14 -23.88
CA LEU A 74 -2.51 -15.01 -22.63
C LEU A 74 -1.50 -16.15 -22.51
N PHE A 75 -0.25 -15.79 -22.29
CA PHE A 75 0.86 -16.71 -22.09
C PHE A 75 1.42 -16.53 -20.68
N LEU A 76 1.89 -17.63 -20.09
CA LEU A 76 2.56 -17.61 -18.78
C LEU A 76 4.07 -17.69 -19.01
N LEU A 77 4.77 -16.63 -18.65
CA LEU A 77 6.22 -16.61 -18.49
C LEU A 77 6.54 -16.98 -17.04
N LYS A 78 7.28 -18.06 -16.81
CA LYS A 78 7.73 -18.48 -15.48
C LYS A 78 9.19 -18.91 -15.57
N GLU A 79 10.02 -18.43 -14.65
CA GLU A 79 11.45 -18.79 -14.61
C GLU A 79 12.16 -18.54 -15.96
N ASN A 80 11.86 -17.39 -16.58
CA ASN A 80 12.39 -16.96 -17.88
C ASN A 80 11.99 -17.85 -19.09
N GLN A 81 11.07 -18.79 -18.90
CA GLN A 81 10.56 -19.66 -19.95
C GLN A 81 9.07 -19.42 -20.19
N VAL A 82 8.68 -19.43 -21.46
CA VAL A 82 7.29 -19.28 -21.90
C VAL A 82 6.92 -20.45 -22.80
N ASN A 83 5.71 -20.98 -22.60
CA ASN A 83 5.15 -22.03 -23.45
C ASN A 83 4.70 -21.44 -24.80
N ASP A 84 4.89 -22.20 -25.87
CA ASP A 84 4.50 -21.86 -27.24
C ASP A 84 2.99 -21.67 -27.39
N LYS A 85 2.20 -22.36 -26.54
CA LYS A 85 0.74 -22.28 -26.54
C LYS A 85 0.24 -21.35 -25.45
N PRO A 86 -0.73 -20.47 -25.75
CA PRO A 86 -1.38 -19.66 -24.73
C PRO A 86 -2.16 -20.58 -23.78
N PHE A 87 -2.17 -20.25 -22.49
CA PHE A 87 -3.00 -20.98 -21.51
C PHE A 87 -4.46 -20.49 -21.55
N PHE A 88 -4.70 -19.31 -22.10
CA PHE A 88 -6.02 -18.71 -22.25
C PHE A 88 -6.14 -17.96 -23.58
N ASP A 89 -7.28 -18.12 -24.24
CA ASP A 89 -7.67 -17.41 -25.45
C ASP A 89 -9.07 -16.82 -25.26
N LEU A 90 -9.17 -15.50 -25.30
CA LEU A 90 -10.40 -14.75 -25.06
C LEU A 90 -11.51 -15.10 -26.05
N GLN A 91 -11.18 -15.28 -27.34
CA GLN A 91 -12.14 -15.63 -28.38
C GLN A 91 -12.75 -16.99 -28.07
N ALA A 92 -11.89 -17.98 -27.80
CA ALA A 92 -12.33 -19.34 -27.48
C ALA A 92 -13.14 -19.38 -26.17
N ALA A 93 -12.70 -18.67 -25.13
CA ALA A 93 -13.35 -18.64 -23.82
C ALA A 93 -14.76 -18.03 -23.85
N LEU A 94 -15.04 -17.18 -24.85
CA LEU A 94 -16.33 -16.54 -25.08
C LEU A 94 -17.13 -17.15 -26.23
N ASN A 95 -16.78 -18.37 -26.68
CA ASN A 95 -17.43 -19.07 -27.78
C ASN A 95 -17.43 -18.28 -29.10
N ASN A 96 -16.29 -17.68 -29.46
CA ASN A 96 -16.09 -16.90 -30.68
C ASN A 96 -17.12 -15.78 -30.86
N ARG A 97 -17.41 -15.04 -29.78
CA ARG A 97 -18.04 -13.71 -29.92
C ARG A 97 -17.25 -12.91 -30.94
N GLN A 98 -17.91 -11.99 -31.64
CA GLN A 98 -17.25 -11.09 -32.60
C GLN A 98 -16.38 -10.04 -31.87
N ILE A 99 -15.36 -10.52 -31.16
CA ILE A 99 -14.39 -9.73 -30.42
C ILE A 99 -13.39 -9.19 -31.43
N ILE A 100 -13.13 -7.90 -31.31
CA ILE A 100 -12.26 -7.17 -32.23
C ILE A 100 -10.85 -7.09 -31.66
N ALA A 101 -10.72 -6.76 -30.37
CA ALA A 101 -9.43 -6.69 -29.69
C ALA A 101 -9.57 -6.76 -28.16
N LEU A 102 -8.55 -7.32 -27.50
CA LEU A 102 -8.28 -7.09 -26.08
C LEU A 102 -7.72 -5.67 -25.91
N ASN A 103 -8.25 -4.92 -24.95
CA ASN A 103 -7.85 -3.52 -24.72
C ASN A 103 -7.11 -3.32 -23.41
N ALA A 104 -7.51 -4.03 -22.35
CA ALA A 104 -6.84 -3.95 -21.05
C ALA A 104 -6.99 -5.26 -20.26
N ILE A 105 -6.09 -5.47 -19.32
CA ILE A 105 -6.10 -6.59 -18.39
C ILE A 105 -5.55 -6.15 -17.04
N THR A 106 -6.02 -6.75 -15.95
CA THR A 106 -5.46 -6.55 -14.62
C THR A 106 -5.69 -7.77 -13.74
N LEU A 107 -4.88 -7.94 -12.69
CA LEU A 107 -5.06 -8.99 -11.69
C LEU A 107 -5.83 -8.44 -10.49
N ASP A 108 -6.65 -9.28 -9.88
CA ASP A 108 -7.27 -8.93 -8.60
C ASP A 108 -6.17 -8.65 -7.54
N PRO A 109 -6.32 -7.64 -6.66
CA PRO A 109 -5.37 -7.40 -5.58
C PRO A 109 -5.17 -8.63 -4.68
N SER A 110 -6.17 -9.50 -4.64
CA SER A 110 -6.16 -10.71 -3.84
C SER A 110 -5.72 -11.97 -4.60
N PHE A 111 -5.14 -11.84 -5.81
CA PHE A 111 -4.82 -12.96 -6.71
C PHE A 111 -4.11 -14.14 -6.02
N HIS A 112 -3.25 -13.87 -5.03
CA HIS A 112 -2.45 -14.87 -4.33
C HIS A 112 -3.06 -15.37 -3.02
N TYR A 113 -4.19 -14.82 -2.58
CA TYR A 113 -4.77 -15.11 -1.27
C TYR A 113 -5.90 -16.13 -1.41
N ARG A 114 -5.59 -17.38 -1.08
CA ARG A 114 -6.49 -18.55 -1.27
C ARG A 114 -7.89 -18.37 -0.71
N ASP A 115 -8.01 -17.73 0.44
CA ASP A 115 -9.28 -17.58 1.16
C ASP A 115 -10.05 -16.32 0.76
N SER A 116 -9.63 -15.62 -0.30
CA SER A 116 -10.29 -14.43 -0.83
C SER A 116 -11.08 -14.75 -2.10
N ASP A 117 -12.16 -14.01 -2.35
CA ASP A 117 -12.92 -14.09 -3.61
C ASP A 117 -12.03 -13.81 -4.84
N GLY A 118 -11.05 -12.90 -4.68
CA GLY A 118 -10.09 -12.55 -5.71
C GLY A 118 -9.00 -13.59 -6.00
N TYR A 119 -8.99 -14.73 -5.31
CA TYR A 119 -7.97 -15.76 -5.54
C TYR A 119 -7.96 -16.23 -7.00
N GLN A 120 -6.77 -16.22 -7.61
CA GLN A 120 -6.55 -16.60 -9.02
C GLN A 120 -7.46 -15.87 -10.02
N THR A 121 -7.89 -14.65 -9.69
CA THR A 121 -8.85 -13.89 -10.47
C THR A 121 -8.18 -12.78 -11.26
N PHE A 122 -8.49 -12.67 -12.55
CA PHE A 122 -8.08 -11.56 -13.40
C PHE A 122 -9.26 -11.00 -14.18
N TYR A 123 -9.09 -9.78 -14.67
CA TYR A 123 -10.11 -9.05 -15.40
C TYR A 123 -9.58 -8.66 -16.76
N THR A 124 -10.40 -8.78 -17.79
CA THR A 124 -10.09 -8.30 -19.15
C THR A 124 -11.11 -7.27 -19.58
N ALA A 125 -10.69 -6.27 -20.34
CA ALA A 125 -11.56 -5.41 -21.11
C ALA A 125 -11.31 -5.62 -22.60
N HIS A 126 -12.37 -5.79 -23.38
CA HIS A 126 -12.30 -6.00 -24.83
C HIS A 126 -13.42 -5.26 -25.56
N THR A 127 -13.21 -5.02 -26.85
CA THR A 127 -14.22 -4.46 -27.75
C THR A 127 -14.84 -5.60 -28.56
N GLU A 128 -16.17 -5.65 -28.62
CA GLU A 128 -16.92 -6.57 -29.48
C GLU A 128 -18.03 -5.84 -30.25
N ILE A 129 -18.55 -6.48 -31.30
CA ILE A 129 -19.74 -5.98 -32.01
C ILE A 129 -20.93 -5.95 -31.04
N SER A 130 -21.70 -4.86 -31.08
CA SER A 130 -22.72 -4.58 -30.08
C SER A 130 -23.88 -5.58 -30.10
N LYS A 131 -24.38 -5.93 -28.91
CA LYS A 131 -25.58 -6.76 -28.74
C LYS A 131 -26.77 -5.88 -28.38
N THR A 132 -27.88 -6.04 -29.10
CA THR A 132 -29.09 -5.23 -28.93
C THR A 132 -29.85 -5.52 -27.63
N LYS A 133 -29.78 -6.76 -27.10
CA LYS A 133 -30.56 -7.21 -25.93
C LYS A 133 -29.78 -7.23 -24.60
N ALA A 134 -28.52 -6.80 -24.57
CA ALA A 134 -27.71 -6.82 -23.35
C ALA A 134 -27.88 -5.54 -22.53
N SER A 135 -27.94 -5.67 -21.19
CA SER A 135 -27.86 -4.52 -20.29
C SER A 135 -26.49 -3.86 -20.43
N LYS A 136 -26.45 -2.55 -20.63
CA LYS A 136 -25.23 -1.79 -20.86
C LYS A 136 -25.39 -0.33 -20.50
N LEU A 137 -24.29 0.29 -20.08
CA LEU A 137 -24.18 1.74 -19.98
C LEU A 137 -24.16 2.32 -21.40
N LYS A 138 -24.97 3.36 -21.61
CA LYS A 138 -25.16 4.02 -22.90
C LYS A 138 -25.52 5.48 -22.63
N PRO A 139 -25.34 6.39 -23.61
CA PRO A 139 -25.67 7.79 -23.39
C PRO A 139 -27.17 7.97 -23.16
N ALA A 140 -27.53 9.05 -22.46
CA ALA A 140 -28.94 9.38 -22.25
C ALA A 140 -29.66 9.69 -23.57
N ASN A 141 -28.94 10.30 -24.54
CA ASN A 141 -29.45 10.54 -25.88
C ASN A 141 -29.27 9.29 -26.77
N ASN A 142 -30.38 8.71 -27.26
CA ASN A 142 -30.38 7.51 -28.10
C ASN A 142 -30.26 7.80 -29.61
N GLU A 143 -29.97 9.04 -30.03
CA GLU A 143 -29.91 9.40 -31.46
C GLU A 143 -28.71 8.79 -32.21
N LEU A 144 -27.60 8.50 -31.53
CA LEU A 144 -26.45 7.86 -32.16
C LEU A 144 -26.58 6.33 -32.20
N ASN A 145 -26.29 5.75 -33.36
CA ASN A 145 -26.06 4.32 -33.48
C ASN A 145 -24.70 3.97 -32.82
N LEU A 146 -24.72 3.04 -31.86
CA LEU A 146 -23.53 2.57 -31.14
C LEU A 146 -23.27 1.11 -31.51
N PRO A 147 -22.54 0.86 -32.62
CA PRO A 147 -22.40 -0.48 -33.21
C PRO A 147 -21.43 -1.40 -32.45
N TYR A 148 -20.72 -0.90 -31.44
CA TYR A 148 -19.77 -1.69 -30.66
C TYR A 148 -20.07 -1.61 -29.16
N ASP A 149 -19.58 -2.60 -28.41
CA ASP A 149 -19.59 -2.61 -26.96
C ASP A 149 -18.16 -2.80 -26.44
N ALA A 150 -17.77 -2.03 -25.43
CA ALA A 150 -16.63 -2.33 -24.56
C ALA A 150 -17.09 -3.13 -23.35
N VAL A 151 -16.48 -4.28 -23.11
CA VAL A 151 -16.95 -5.28 -22.14
C VAL A 151 -15.84 -5.62 -21.16
N ILE A 152 -16.17 -5.64 -19.86
CA ILE A 152 -15.30 -6.13 -18.80
C ILE A 152 -15.76 -7.52 -18.40
N MET A 153 -14.85 -8.48 -18.45
CA MET A 153 -15.04 -9.85 -17.99
C MET A 153 -14.17 -10.12 -16.77
N ARG A 154 -14.72 -10.85 -15.79
CA ARG A 154 -13.97 -11.44 -14.68
C ARG A 154 -13.75 -12.91 -14.96
N TRP A 155 -12.52 -13.37 -14.74
CA TRP A 155 -12.07 -14.73 -14.98
C TRP A 155 -11.40 -15.25 -13.72
N GLN A 156 -11.79 -16.44 -13.28
CA GLN A 156 -11.14 -17.14 -12.19
C GLN A 156 -10.47 -18.40 -12.73
N LEU A 157 -9.18 -18.53 -12.45
CA LEU A 157 -8.40 -19.70 -12.83
C LEU A 157 -8.51 -20.79 -11.75
N SER A 158 -8.20 -22.01 -12.17
CA SER A 158 -7.84 -23.13 -11.30
C SER A 158 -6.40 -23.51 -11.61
N GLN A 159 -5.59 -23.66 -10.56
CA GLN A 159 -4.24 -24.22 -10.68
C GLN A 159 -4.17 -25.57 -10.00
N PHE A 160 -3.65 -26.55 -10.74
CA PHE A 160 -3.22 -27.84 -10.22
C PHE A 160 -1.70 -27.90 -10.31
N ASN A 161 -1.03 -28.41 -9.27
CA ASN A 161 0.42 -28.39 -9.15
C ASN A 161 1.11 -28.85 -10.45
N GLY A 162 1.89 -27.94 -11.06
CA GLY A 162 2.69 -28.21 -12.26
C GLY A 162 1.97 -28.10 -13.61
N GLN A 163 0.67 -27.80 -13.63
CA GLN A 163 -0.09 -27.65 -14.89
C GLN A 163 -0.33 -26.18 -15.26
N ALA A 164 -0.56 -25.94 -16.55
CA ALA A 164 -1.00 -24.63 -17.04
C ALA A 164 -2.33 -24.24 -16.38
N PRO A 165 -2.54 -22.94 -16.04
CA PRO A 165 -3.80 -22.50 -15.45
C PRO A 165 -4.98 -22.81 -16.38
N LYS A 166 -6.09 -23.27 -15.80
CA LYS A 166 -7.34 -23.53 -16.54
C LYS A 166 -8.44 -22.61 -16.07
N LEU A 167 -9.30 -22.19 -16.99
CA LEU A 167 -10.47 -21.39 -16.64
C LEU A 167 -11.43 -22.22 -15.77
N ASN A 168 -11.84 -21.66 -14.64
CA ASN A 168 -12.80 -22.26 -13.70
C ASN A 168 -14.15 -21.55 -13.79
N GLN A 169 -14.17 -20.25 -13.49
CA GLN A 169 -15.39 -19.45 -13.49
C GLN A 169 -15.20 -18.17 -14.30
N GLN A 170 -16.30 -17.68 -14.88
CA GLN A 170 -16.33 -16.41 -15.57
C GLN A 170 -17.67 -15.71 -15.39
N HIS A 171 -17.67 -14.38 -15.43
CA HIS A 171 -18.88 -13.59 -15.64
C HIS A 171 -18.57 -12.21 -16.23
N GLU A 172 -19.58 -11.63 -16.87
CA GLU A 172 -19.53 -10.26 -17.37
C GLU A 172 -19.74 -9.30 -16.19
N VAL A 173 -18.77 -8.41 -15.97
CA VAL A 173 -18.80 -7.39 -14.93
C VAL A 173 -19.59 -6.20 -15.45
N MET A 174 -19.19 -5.62 -16.58
CA MET A 174 -19.78 -4.38 -17.10
C MET A 174 -19.73 -4.36 -18.62
N ARG A 175 -20.71 -3.68 -19.22
CA ARG A 175 -20.78 -3.41 -20.65
C ARG A 175 -21.10 -1.95 -20.90
N ILE A 176 -20.37 -1.34 -21.84
CA ILE A 176 -20.51 0.07 -22.23
C ILE A 176 -20.67 0.12 -23.75
N ALA A 177 -21.73 0.74 -24.25
CA ALA A 177 -21.91 0.96 -25.68
C ALA A 177 -20.93 2.03 -26.16
N ILE A 178 -20.26 1.83 -27.29
CA ILE A 178 -19.30 2.78 -27.86
C ILE A 178 -19.58 3.01 -29.34
N ASN A 179 -19.22 4.18 -29.86
CA ASN A 179 -19.50 4.56 -31.24
C ASN A 179 -18.46 3.95 -32.20
N GLN A 180 -17.19 3.91 -31.78
CA GLN A 180 -16.09 3.44 -32.61
C GLN A 180 -15.17 2.44 -31.90
N VAL A 181 -14.52 1.55 -32.65
CA VAL A 181 -13.60 0.52 -32.13
C VAL A 181 -12.39 1.13 -31.39
N ASN A 182 -11.95 2.32 -31.81
CA ASN A 182 -10.86 3.08 -31.21
C ASN A 182 -11.27 3.90 -29.97
N GLU A 183 -12.51 3.73 -29.48
CA GLU A 183 -12.99 4.28 -28.20
C GLU A 183 -13.11 3.20 -27.11
N PRO A 184 -12.11 2.32 -26.88
CA PRO A 184 -12.26 1.21 -25.94
C PRO A 184 -12.19 1.66 -24.48
N ILE A 185 -12.35 0.71 -23.57
CA ILE A 185 -11.79 0.84 -22.22
C ILE A 185 -10.26 0.86 -22.34
N LEU A 186 -9.64 1.93 -21.85
CA LEU A 186 -8.20 2.19 -22.00
C LEU A 186 -7.34 1.45 -20.99
N GLN A 187 -7.84 1.29 -19.76
CA GLN A 187 -7.08 0.72 -18.66
C GLN A 187 -8.02 0.19 -17.59
N LEU A 188 -7.65 -0.96 -17.01
CA LEU A 188 -8.20 -1.51 -15.79
C LEU A 188 -7.10 -1.44 -14.72
N SER A 189 -7.42 -0.93 -13.53
CA SER A 189 -6.43 -0.88 -12.46
C SER A 189 -7.09 -0.89 -11.09
N PHE A 190 -6.56 -1.71 -10.19
CA PHE A 190 -6.77 -1.57 -8.76
C PHE A 190 -5.69 -0.67 -8.17
N ASN A 191 -6.00 0.03 -7.08
CA ASN A 191 -4.98 0.79 -6.37
C ASN A 191 -4.06 -0.18 -5.59
N PRO A 192 -2.77 -0.30 -5.96
CA PRO A 192 -1.86 -1.26 -5.33
C PRO A 192 -1.41 -0.80 -3.93
N PHE A 193 -1.79 0.40 -3.50
CA PHE A 193 -1.43 0.98 -2.20
C PHE A 193 -2.57 0.94 -1.19
N ILE A 194 -3.67 0.28 -1.53
CA ILE A 194 -4.79 0.04 -0.61
C ILE A 194 -4.60 -1.33 0.01
N GLU A 195 -4.72 -1.35 1.32
CA GLU A 195 -4.52 -2.55 2.12
C GLU A 195 -5.81 -3.37 2.23
N SER A 196 -5.70 -4.70 2.35
CA SER A 196 -6.84 -5.63 2.33
C SER A 196 -7.98 -5.37 3.33
N TRP A 197 -7.73 -4.59 4.37
CA TRP A 197 -8.70 -4.24 5.41
C TRP A 197 -9.32 -2.85 5.25
N GLN A 198 -8.93 -2.10 4.22
CA GLN A 198 -9.50 -0.78 3.92
C GLN A 198 -10.72 -0.94 3.02
N ASP A 199 -11.72 -0.07 3.20
CA ASP A 199 -13.00 -0.15 2.48
C ASP A 199 -12.84 -0.04 0.95
N ASP A 200 -11.76 0.61 0.49
CA ASP A 200 -11.43 0.78 -0.92
C ASP A 200 -10.74 -0.43 -1.56
N TYR A 201 -10.42 -1.45 -0.77
CA TYR A 201 -9.71 -2.61 -1.25
C TYR A 201 -10.57 -3.41 -2.21
N GLY A 202 -9.98 -3.83 -3.33
CA GLY A 202 -10.71 -4.56 -4.36
C GLY A 202 -11.65 -3.69 -5.20
N LEU A 203 -11.57 -2.35 -5.10
CA LEU A 203 -12.29 -1.46 -6.02
C LEU A 203 -11.51 -1.28 -7.32
N LEU A 204 -12.19 -1.56 -8.44
CA LEU A 204 -11.64 -1.49 -9.79
C LEU A 204 -11.89 -0.10 -10.39
N PHE A 205 -10.81 0.53 -10.87
CA PHE A 205 -10.88 1.76 -11.64
C PHE A 205 -10.78 1.44 -13.14
N VAL A 206 -11.68 2.04 -13.92
CA VAL A 206 -11.84 1.81 -15.36
C VAL A 206 -11.69 3.14 -16.08
N ALA A 207 -10.60 3.31 -16.83
CA ALA A 207 -10.43 4.49 -17.67
C ALA A 207 -11.12 4.30 -19.02
N LEU A 208 -11.99 5.23 -19.37
CA LEU A 208 -12.74 5.23 -20.63
C LEU A 208 -12.08 6.16 -21.65
N SER A 209 -12.20 5.78 -22.91
CA SER A 209 -11.84 6.65 -24.02
C SER A 209 -12.75 7.86 -24.08
N TYR A 210 -12.18 8.95 -24.59
CA TYR A 210 -12.94 10.13 -24.94
C TYR A 210 -13.57 9.94 -26.31
N SER A 211 -14.85 10.27 -26.45
CA SER A 211 -15.55 10.28 -27.75
C SER A 211 -15.88 11.71 -28.15
N GLU A 212 -15.35 12.16 -29.29
CA GLU A 212 -15.70 13.47 -29.86
C GLU A 212 -17.20 13.59 -30.17
N ALA A 213 -17.82 12.49 -30.63
CA ALA A 213 -19.23 12.44 -30.97
C ALA A 213 -20.16 12.52 -29.76
N LEU A 214 -19.69 12.02 -28.60
CA LEU A 214 -20.47 11.94 -27.36
C LEU A 214 -19.90 12.80 -26.23
N GLN A 215 -19.01 13.74 -26.52
CA GLN A 215 -18.27 14.54 -25.53
C GLN A 215 -19.14 15.28 -24.51
N ASN A 216 -20.39 15.57 -24.86
CA ASN A 216 -21.35 16.24 -23.97
C ASN A 216 -21.94 15.30 -22.90
N ASP A 217 -21.90 13.99 -23.13
CA ASP A 217 -22.32 12.99 -22.17
C ASP A 217 -21.16 12.70 -21.19
N PRO A 218 -21.37 12.80 -19.87
CA PRO A 218 -20.33 12.58 -18.86
C PRO A 218 -19.64 11.22 -18.96
N LEU A 219 -20.31 10.17 -19.44
CA LEU A 219 -19.71 8.84 -19.56
C LEU A 219 -18.58 8.81 -20.61
N TYR A 220 -18.67 9.67 -21.64
CA TYR A 220 -17.79 9.66 -22.82
C TYR A 220 -16.83 10.85 -22.87
N ALA A 221 -16.87 11.73 -21.88
CA ALA A 221 -16.04 12.93 -21.78
C ALA A 221 -14.62 12.66 -21.21
N GLY A 222 -14.04 11.48 -21.44
CA GLY A 222 -12.78 11.09 -20.82
C GLY A 222 -12.93 10.87 -19.32
N THR A 223 -13.52 9.73 -18.97
CA THR A 223 -14.04 9.47 -17.62
C THR A 223 -13.37 8.25 -17.00
N ILE A 224 -13.20 8.28 -15.68
CA ILE A 224 -12.74 7.14 -14.90
C ILE A 224 -13.89 6.68 -14.02
N LEU A 225 -14.28 5.41 -14.18
CA LEU A 225 -15.26 4.76 -13.32
C LEU A 225 -14.57 4.08 -12.13
N ARG A 226 -15.30 3.90 -11.03
CA ARG A 226 -14.90 3.14 -9.84
C ARG A 226 -16.05 2.22 -9.43
N ILE A 227 -15.78 0.91 -9.45
CA ILE A 227 -16.76 -0.14 -9.15
C ILE A 227 -16.19 -1.18 -8.20
N ASN A 228 -17.04 -1.89 -7.48
CA ASN A 228 -16.69 -3.18 -6.87
C ASN A 228 -17.05 -4.28 -7.88
N PRO A 229 -16.07 -4.98 -8.47
CA PRO A 229 -16.31 -5.94 -9.53
C PRO A 229 -16.78 -7.32 -9.03
N SER A 230 -16.95 -7.52 -7.72
CA SER A 230 -17.54 -8.74 -7.17
C SER A 230 -19.04 -8.80 -7.49
N LYS A 231 -19.51 -10.00 -7.82
CA LYS A 231 -20.90 -10.27 -8.16
C LYS A 231 -21.79 -10.12 -6.92
N PHE A 232 -22.94 -9.46 -7.07
CA PHE A 232 -23.95 -9.35 -6.01
C PHE A 232 -25.34 -9.74 -6.53
N GLY A 233 -25.77 -10.96 -6.19
CA GLY A 233 -27.01 -11.54 -6.73
C GLY A 233 -26.97 -11.65 -8.25
N LEU A 234 -27.86 -10.93 -8.94
CA LEU A 234 -27.91 -10.87 -10.41
C LEU A 234 -27.02 -9.76 -11.00
N LEU A 235 -26.50 -8.86 -10.18
CA LEU A 235 -25.64 -7.77 -10.64
C LEU A 235 -24.20 -8.29 -10.83
N GLY A 236 -23.62 -7.98 -11.99
CA GLY A 236 -22.22 -8.32 -12.30
C GLY A 236 -21.19 -7.49 -11.52
N TYR A 237 -21.62 -6.42 -10.85
CA TYR A 237 -20.80 -5.55 -10.02
C TYR A 237 -21.69 -4.74 -9.06
N MET A 238 -21.07 -4.06 -8.11
CA MET A 238 -21.72 -3.06 -7.27
C MET A 238 -21.06 -1.69 -7.43
N THR A 239 -21.86 -0.64 -7.25
CA THR A 239 -21.36 0.73 -7.23
C THR A 239 -21.05 1.13 -5.78
N PRO A 240 -19.82 1.58 -5.47
CA PRO A 240 -19.45 2.02 -4.13
C PRO A 240 -20.37 3.14 -3.62
N VAL A 241 -20.77 3.05 -2.36
CA VAL A 241 -21.72 3.98 -1.72
C VAL A 241 -21.15 5.37 -1.47
N ASP A 242 -19.84 5.52 -1.61
CA ASP A 242 -19.09 6.76 -1.45
C ASP A 242 -18.63 7.33 -2.80
N ASN A 243 -19.12 6.81 -3.93
CA ASN A 243 -18.85 7.42 -5.22
C ASN A 243 -19.38 8.88 -5.25
N PRO A 244 -18.62 9.82 -5.84
CA PRO A 244 -18.87 11.25 -5.67
C PRO A 244 -20.15 11.74 -6.37
N PHE A 245 -20.55 11.10 -7.47
CA PHE A 245 -21.65 11.56 -8.32
C PHE A 245 -22.96 10.79 -8.12
N LEU A 246 -23.13 10.05 -7.01
CA LEU A 246 -24.31 9.23 -6.76
C LEU A 246 -25.66 9.99 -6.79
N LYS A 247 -25.63 11.30 -6.52
CA LYS A 247 -26.81 12.18 -6.47
C LYS A 247 -27.06 12.95 -7.77
N GLU A 248 -26.14 12.88 -8.73
CA GLU A 248 -26.21 13.64 -9.98
C GLU A 248 -26.98 12.84 -11.03
N ALA A 249 -28.20 13.26 -11.35
CA ALA A 249 -29.10 12.49 -12.21
C ALA A 249 -28.55 12.23 -13.62
N ASN A 250 -27.69 13.12 -14.13
CA ASN A 250 -27.13 13.06 -15.48
C ASN A 250 -25.75 12.39 -15.55
N ILE A 251 -25.22 11.90 -14.43
CA ILE A 251 -23.91 11.24 -14.35
C ILE A 251 -24.13 9.81 -13.88
N VAL A 252 -23.54 8.83 -14.57
CA VAL A 252 -23.65 7.43 -14.14
C VAL A 252 -23.00 7.25 -12.77
N LYS A 253 -23.62 6.44 -11.93
CA LYS A 253 -23.26 6.30 -10.50
C LYS A 253 -21.85 5.74 -10.29
N GLU A 254 -21.33 5.04 -11.29
CA GLU A 254 -20.01 4.45 -11.35
C GLU A 254 -18.91 5.50 -11.54
N THR A 255 -19.25 6.72 -11.96
CA THR A 255 -18.29 7.78 -12.24
C THR A 255 -17.52 8.18 -10.99
N ALA A 256 -16.20 8.22 -11.10
CA ALA A 256 -15.31 8.70 -10.04
C ALA A 256 -14.62 10.03 -10.41
N ILE A 257 -14.23 10.20 -11.68
CA ILE A 257 -13.53 11.40 -12.18
C ILE A 257 -13.99 11.68 -13.60
N ILE A 258 -14.26 12.94 -13.93
CA ILE A 258 -14.55 13.38 -15.29
C ILE A 258 -13.50 14.40 -15.72
N VAL A 259 -12.71 14.08 -16.74
CA VAL A 259 -11.58 14.93 -17.15
C VAL A 259 -12.00 15.96 -18.19
N GLY A 260 -12.98 15.65 -19.04
CA GLY A 260 -13.37 16.48 -20.17
C GLY A 260 -12.39 16.46 -21.34
N GLN A 261 -11.38 15.59 -21.33
CA GLN A 261 -10.31 15.53 -22.33
C GLN A 261 -9.86 14.07 -22.55
N PRO A 262 -9.26 13.75 -23.71
CA PRO A 262 -8.73 12.42 -23.99
C PRO A 262 -7.69 11.95 -22.98
N ILE A 263 -8.03 10.88 -22.24
CA ILE A 263 -7.12 10.15 -21.35
C ILE A 263 -6.29 9.18 -22.19
N THR A 264 -5.01 9.01 -21.87
CA THR A 264 -4.15 7.99 -22.49
C THR A 264 -3.87 6.81 -21.55
N HIS A 265 -3.74 7.10 -20.25
CA HIS A 265 -3.60 6.18 -19.11
C HIS A 265 -3.50 6.98 -17.80
N PHE A 266 -3.46 6.28 -16.67
CA PHE A 266 -3.16 6.85 -15.37
C PHE A 266 -2.25 5.94 -14.54
N ASP A 267 -1.55 6.55 -13.58
CA ASP A 267 -0.80 5.85 -12.55
C ASP A 267 -1.22 6.32 -11.14
N TRP A 268 -1.00 5.47 -10.14
CA TRP A 268 -1.33 5.73 -8.75
C TRP A 268 -0.21 6.50 -8.04
N PHE A 269 -0.55 7.54 -7.29
CA PHE A 269 0.39 8.11 -6.34
C PHE A 269 0.52 7.21 -5.11
N LYS A 270 1.75 6.80 -4.75
CA LYS A 270 2.01 6.05 -3.51
C LYS A 270 1.56 6.77 -2.24
N ARG A 271 1.55 8.10 -2.25
CA ARG A 271 1.09 8.95 -1.13
C ARG A 271 -0.18 9.66 -1.54
N GLY A 272 -1.32 9.20 -1.01
CA GLY A 272 -2.64 9.74 -1.29
C GLY A 272 -3.56 8.64 -1.82
N MET A 273 -4.42 8.11 -0.95
CA MET A 273 -5.25 6.91 -1.21
C MET A 273 -6.13 7.03 -2.46
N HIS A 274 -6.40 8.25 -2.94
CA HIS A 274 -7.27 8.52 -4.09
C HIS A 274 -6.69 9.53 -5.08
N SER A 275 -5.37 9.74 -5.06
CA SER A 275 -4.74 10.64 -6.04
C SER A 275 -4.20 9.84 -7.23
N LEU A 276 -4.58 10.25 -8.43
CA LEU A 276 -4.13 9.69 -9.70
C LEU A 276 -3.26 10.70 -10.45
N LEU A 277 -2.23 10.21 -11.12
CA LEU A 277 -1.53 10.97 -12.15
C LEU A 277 -2.14 10.60 -13.50
N LEU A 278 -2.93 11.50 -14.08
CA LEU A 278 -3.58 11.33 -15.37
C LEU A 278 -2.69 11.86 -16.50
N HIS A 279 -2.55 11.06 -17.55
CA HIS A 279 -1.81 11.44 -18.75
C HIS A 279 -2.83 11.71 -19.85
N ILE A 280 -2.97 12.98 -20.24
CA ILE A 280 -4.05 13.44 -21.11
C ILE A 280 -3.51 14.13 -22.36
N THR A 281 -4.30 14.15 -23.42
CA THR A 281 -4.00 14.87 -24.67
C THR A 281 -4.86 16.13 -24.77
N HIS A 282 -4.26 17.27 -25.09
CA HIS A 282 -4.95 18.55 -25.23
C HIS A 282 -4.30 19.46 -26.27
N GLN A 283 -5.02 19.83 -27.32
CA GLN A 283 -4.61 20.84 -28.34
C GLN A 283 -3.13 20.68 -28.75
N ASP A 284 -2.78 19.48 -29.22
CA ASP A 284 -1.43 19.10 -29.64
C ASP A 284 -0.33 19.10 -28.56
N LYS A 285 -0.72 18.92 -27.30
CA LYS A 285 0.19 18.69 -26.16
C LYS A 285 -0.26 17.48 -25.36
N GLN A 286 0.69 16.81 -24.73
CA GLN A 286 0.43 15.85 -23.66
C GLN A 286 0.53 16.57 -22.32
N ARG A 287 -0.31 16.24 -21.34
CA ARG A 287 -0.22 16.80 -19.99
C ARG A 287 -0.23 15.72 -18.93
N LEU A 288 0.54 15.98 -17.88
CA LEU A 288 0.50 15.24 -16.63
C LEU A 288 -0.33 16.04 -15.63
N VAL A 289 -1.43 15.47 -15.16
CA VAL A 289 -2.38 16.15 -14.26
C VAL A 289 -2.63 15.28 -13.03
N ALA A 290 -2.57 15.87 -11.84
CA ALA A 290 -2.95 15.17 -10.62
C ALA A 290 -4.46 15.31 -10.40
N ALA A 291 -5.18 14.19 -10.40
CA ALA A 291 -6.62 14.13 -10.16
C ALA A 291 -6.94 13.40 -8.86
N ARG A 292 -8.13 13.67 -8.33
CA ARG A 292 -8.72 13.01 -7.16
C ARG A 292 -10.15 12.60 -7.47
N ILE A 293 -10.65 11.62 -6.74
CA ILE A 293 -12.06 11.23 -6.81
C ILE A 293 -12.94 12.46 -6.54
N GLY A 294 -13.94 12.67 -7.40
CA GLY A 294 -14.87 13.80 -7.36
C GLY A 294 -14.46 14.98 -8.25
N ASP A 295 -13.28 14.95 -8.86
CA ASP A 295 -12.91 15.97 -9.84
C ASP A 295 -13.79 15.88 -11.11
N ASP A 296 -14.38 17.01 -11.49
CA ASP A 296 -15.10 17.22 -12.75
C ASP A 296 -14.52 18.45 -13.46
N TRP A 297 -13.81 18.22 -14.56
CA TRP A 297 -13.07 19.24 -15.30
C TRP A 297 -13.57 19.45 -16.73
N ARG A 298 -14.81 19.05 -17.03
CA ARG A 298 -15.44 19.27 -18.35
C ARG A 298 -15.36 20.73 -18.82
N LYS A 299 -15.38 21.68 -17.90
CA LYS A 299 -15.22 23.12 -18.21
C LYS A 299 -13.76 23.52 -18.40
N ALA A 300 -12.90 23.18 -17.44
CA ALA A 300 -11.48 23.48 -17.45
C ALA A 300 -10.73 22.69 -16.37
N ILE A 301 -9.49 22.31 -16.67
CA ILE A 301 -8.58 21.70 -15.69
C ILE A 301 -7.92 22.82 -14.86
N PRO A 302 -8.01 22.79 -13.52
CA PRO A 302 -7.36 23.79 -12.68
C PRO A 302 -5.84 23.79 -12.84
N LYS A 303 -5.22 24.97 -12.99
CA LYS A 303 -3.77 25.11 -13.19
C LYS A 303 -2.93 24.41 -12.10
N ALA A 304 -3.38 24.44 -10.85
CA ALA A 304 -2.69 23.79 -9.72
C ALA A 304 -2.59 22.25 -9.84
N GLN A 305 -3.48 21.63 -10.62
CA GLN A 305 -3.47 20.19 -10.86
C GLN A 305 -2.53 19.81 -12.00
N ILE A 306 -2.20 20.74 -12.90
CA ILE A 306 -1.27 20.53 -13.99
C ILE A 306 0.15 20.42 -13.41
N LYS A 307 0.76 19.24 -13.56
CA LYS A 307 2.13 18.94 -13.12
C LYS A 307 3.15 19.15 -14.23
N LYS A 308 2.78 18.87 -15.47
CA LYS A 308 3.70 19.06 -16.60
C LYS A 308 2.97 19.15 -17.93
N ASP A 309 3.39 20.08 -18.77
CA ASP A 309 3.11 20.04 -20.21
C ASP A 309 4.27 19.35 -20.94
N LEU A 310 3.93 18.46 -21.85
CA LEU A 310 4.83 17.66 -22.68
C LEU A 310 4.49 17.91 -24.16
N PRO A 311 5.48 18.08 -25.05
CA PRO A 311 5.22 18.24 -26.48
C PRO A 311 4.68 16.94 -27.10
N LEU A 312 3.66 17.05 -27.96
CA LEU A 312 3.08 15.90 -28.66
C LEU A 312 4.03 15.29 -29.72
N ALA A 313 4.89 16.12 -30.31
CA ALA A 313 5.74 15.76 -31.46
C ALA A 313 6.96 14.87 -31.12
N THR A 314 7.20 14.57 -29.86
CA THR A 314 8.28 13.66 -29.49
C THR A 314 7.75 12.24 -29.42
N LYS A 315 8.49 11.30 -30.04
CA LYS A 315 8.35 9.84 -29.93
C LYS A 315 8.57 9.35 -28.49
N LEU A 316 7.79 9.88 -27.55
CA LEU A 316 7.77 9.51 -26.16
C LEU A 316 6.75 8.38 -26.00
N THR A 317 7.14 7.33 -25.30
CA THR A 317 6.22 6.29 -24.86
C THR A 317 5.34 6.80 -23.71
N LYS A 318 4.25 6.10 -23.43
CA LYS A 318 3.38 6.35 -22.28
C LYS A 318 4.24 6.43 -21.00
N PRO A 319 4.32 7.59 -20.32
CA PRO A 319 5.17 7.71 -19.16
C PRO A 319 4.70 6.81 -18.02
N LYS A 320 5.59 6.29 -17.18
CA LYS A 320 5.22 5.49 -16.01
C LYS A 320 5.78 6.08 -14.73
N LEU A 321 4.96 6.20 -13.70
CA LEU A 321 5.41 6.64 -12.38
C LEU A 321 6.28 5.57 -11.72
N TYR A 322 7.54 5.89 -11.47
CA TYR A 322 8.51 4.92 -10.95
C TYR A 322 8.49 4.83 -9.42
N HIS A 323 8.26 3.60 -8.93
CA HIS A 323 8.14 3.30 -7.50
C HIS A 323 9.25 2.36 -6.98
N GLY A 324 10.09 1.84 -7.88
CA GLY A 324 11.16 0.92 -7.55
C GLY A 324 12.24 1.47 -6.61
N ARG A 325 13.15 0.57 -6.26
CA ARG A 325 14.27 0.77 -5.34
C ARG A 325 15.64 0.69 -5.99
N ILE A 326 15.79 -0.01 -7.12
CA ILE A 326 17.07 -0.12 -7.83
C ILE A 326 17.60 1.27 -8.21
N HIS A 327 16.76 2.11 -8.82
CA HIS A 327 17.13 3.46 -9.25
C HIS A 327 16.59 4.52 -8.29
N ALA A 328 17.11 4.57 -7.06
CA ALA A 328 16.59 5.45 -6.00
C ALA A 328 16.38 6.92 -6.40
N ARG A 329 17.24 7.47 -7.28
CA ARG A 329 17.14 8.85 -7.81
C ARG A 329 15.89 9.10 -8.67
N LEU A 330 15.38 8.06 -9.31
CA LEU A 330 14.21 8.13 -10.19
C LEU A 330 12.90 7.98 -9.44
N ARG A 331 12.94 7.55 -8.17
CA ARG A 331 11.73 7.24 -7.39
C ARG A 331 10.82 8.46 -7.29
N GLY A 332 9.55 8.27 -7.63
CA GLY A 332 8.51 9.30 -7.60
C GLY A 332 8.51 10.22 -8.83
N LYS A 333 9.33 9.94 -9.86
CA LYS A 333 9.33 10.65 -11.14
C LYS A 333 8.54 9.86 -12.17
N ALA A 334 7.89 10.55 -13.10
CA ALA A 334 7.32 9.91 -14.28
C ALA A 334 8.45 9.65 -15.28
N LEU A 335 8.53 8.45 -15.83
CA LEU A 335 9.61 8.04 -16.73
C LEU A 335 9.03 7.71 -18.11
N SER A 336 9.62 8.24 -19.17
CA SER A 336 9.21 7.92 -20.54
C SER A 336 10.42 7.58 -21.40
N LEU A 337 10.25 6.64 -22.32
CA LEU A 337 11.25 6.35 -23.34
C LEU A 337 11.12 7.33 -24.49
N LYS A 338 12.22 8.01 -24.83
CA LYS A 338 12.35 8.87 -25.99
C LYS A 338 13.29 8.20 -27.00
N GLN A 339 12.84 8.09 -28.25
CA GLN A 339 13.71 7.65 -29.33
C GLN A 339 14.64 8.80 -29.76
N ALA A 340 15.95 8.60 -29.68
CA ALA A 340 16.97 9.43 -30.32
C ALA A 340 17.46 8.75 -31.62
N GLN A 341 18.27 9.45 -32.43
CA GLN A 341 18.66 9.02 -33.79
C GLN A 341 19.26 7.60 -33.85
N SER A 342 19.97 7.16 -32.82
CA SER A 342 20.63 5.84 -32.76
C SER A 342 20.36 5.03 -31.49
N HIS A 343 19.76 5.62 -30.46
CA HIS A 343 19.59 4.99 -29.15
C HIS A 343 18.27 5.40 -28.49
N TRP A 344 17.89 4.68 -27.44
CA TRP A 344 16.73 4.99 -26.62
C TRP A 344 17.17 5.67 -25.33
N LEU A 345 16.45 6.73 -24.95
CA LEU A 345 16.71 7.48 -23.72
C LEU A 345 15.55 7.26 -22.75
N LEU A 346 15.86 6.86 -21.52
CA LEU A 346 14.90 6.87 -20.43
C LEU A 346 14.91 8.27 -19.80
N GLN A 347 13.90 9.06 -20.12
CA GLN A 347 13.79 10.45 -19.71
C GLN A 347 12.97 10.57 -18.41
N PRO A 348 13.58 11.05 -17.30
CA PRO A 348 12.84 11.40 -16.11
C PRO A 348 12.09 12.72 -16.29
N ILE A 349 10.83 12.73 -15.91
CA ILE A 349 9.93 13.88 -15.92
C ILE A 349 9.63 14.23 -14.46
N PRO A 350 10.20 15.34 -13.93
CA PRO A 350 9.91 15.78 -12.57
C PRO A 350 8.47 16.29 -12.47
N LEU A 351 7.78 15.90 -11.40
CA LEU A 351 6.40 16.29 -11.09
C LEU A 351 6.39 17.52 -10.17
N GLN A 352 6.81 18.67 -10.67
CA GLN A 352 6.79 19.96 -9.95
C GLN A 352 5.75 20.89 -10.57
N ASN A 353 5.08 21.72 -9.76
CA ASN A 353 4.09 22.68 -10.28
C ASN A 353 4.78 23.72 -11.20
N GLN A 354 4.06 24.13 -12.25
CA GLN A 354 4.53 25.00 -13.33
C GLN A 354 5.04 26.39 -12.85
N ASP A 355 4.63 26.84 -11.65
CA ASP A 355 4.96 28.15 -11.10
C ASP A 355 6.32 28.23 -10.37
N GLN A 356 7.07 27.12 -10.25
CA GLN A 356 8.45 27.16 -9.77
C GLN A 356 9.42 27.20 -10.95
N SER A 357 9.90 28.41 -11.23
CA SER A 357 10.88 28.74 -12.26
C SER A 357 12.04 27.73 -12.35
N ALA A 358 12.15 27.16 -13.55
CA ALA A 358 13.31 26.61 -14.25
C ALA A 358 14.73 26.85 -13.67
N ALA A 359 15.10 26.26 -12.53
CA ALA A 359 16.52 26.22 -12.10
C ALA A 359 16.94 25.08 -11.15
N SER A 360 16.07 24.14 -10.75
CA SER A 360 16.49 23.06 -9.83
C SER A 360 16.45 21.67 -10.47
N SER A 361 17.65 21.12 -10.67
CA SER A 361 17.97 19.69 -10.89
C SER A 361 17.12 18.94 -11.93
N GLN A 362 17.40 19.19 -13.21
CA GLN A 362 17.12 18.17 -14.24
C GLN A 362 18.09 17.01 -14.00
N ASP A 363 17.59 15.89 -13.47
CA ASP A 363 18.34 14.64 -13.55
C ASP A 363 18.64 14.36 -15.03
N PRO A 364 19.89 14.07 -15.40
CA PRO A 364 20.23 13.78 -16.78
C PRO A 364 19.42 12.56 -17.26
N PRO A 365 18.93 12.57 -18.52
CA PRO A 365 18.31 11.40 -19.11
C PRO A 365 19.29 10.23 -19.07
N MET A 366 18.78 9.04 -18.79
CA MET A 366 19.59 7.83 -18.76
C MET A 366 19.65 7.25 -20.17
N VAL A 367 20.84 6.99 -20.68
CA VAL A 367 21.03 6.34 -21.97
C VAL A 367 20.80 4.84 -21.77
N LEU A 368 19.87 4.27 -22.52
CA LEU A 368 19.67 2.82 -22.52
C LEU A 368 20.63 2.22 -23.55
N GLU A 369 21.67 1.56 -23.07
CA GLU A 369 22.61 0.87 -23.93
C GLU A 369 21.97 -0.43 -24.42
N LEU A 370 21.53 -0.40 -25.67
CA LEU A 370 21.07 -1.59 -26.38
C LEU A 370 22.30 -2.31 -26.93
N GLN A 371 22.48 -3.59 -26.58
CA GLN A 371 23.58 -4.42 -27.10
C GLN A 371 23.60 -4.52 -28.65
N LYS A 372 22.50 -4.13 -29.33
CA LYS A 372 22.43 -3.95 -30.79
C LYS A 372 21.64 -2.69 -31.13
N ASN A 373 22.29 -1.75 -31.83
CA ASN A 373 21.65 -0.56 -32.41
C ASN A 373 20.50 -0.99 -33.33
N ASN A 374 19.26 -0.80 -32.88
CA ASN A 374 18.09 -1.11 -33.67
C ASN A 374 17.21 0.14 -33.72
N ALA A 375 17.57 1.09 -34.59
CA ALA A 375 16.85 2.35 -34.79
C ALA A 375 15.37 2.15 -35.20
N ALA A 376 14.98 0.93 -35.59
CA ALA A 376 13.60 0.55 -35.90
C ALA A 376 12.89 -0.24 -34.76
N ALA A 377 13.52 -0.42 -33.60
CA ALA A 377 12.89 -1.12 -32.47
C ALA A 377 11.75 -0.27 -31.90
N LYS A 378 10.67 -0.95 -31.48
CA LYS A 378 9.53 -0.37 -30.77
C LYS A 378 9.49 -0.96 -29.37
N PHE A 379 9.49 -0.10 -28.35
CA PHE A 379 9.44 -0.50 -26.95
C PHE A 379 8.14 -0.07 -26.27
N SER A 380 7.68 -0.89 -25.33
CA SER A 380 6.70 -0.50 -24.31
C SER A 380 7.31 -0.66 -22.92
N LEU A 381 6.89 0.22 -22.01
CA LEU A 381 7.38 0.29 -20.64
C LEU A 381 6.35 -0.34 -19.70
N HIS A 382 6.80 -1.29 -18.90
CA HIS A 382 6.01 -2.06 -17.92
C HIS A 382 6.68 -2.02 -16.55
N GLN A 383 6.02 -2.56 -15.54
CA GLN A 383 6.57 -2.66 -14.19
C GLN A 383 6.39 -4.07 -13.62
N ASP A 384 7.35 -4.50 -12.81
CA ASP A 384 7.20 -5.70 -11.98
C ASP A 384 6.42 -5.41 -10.67
N HIS A 385 6.33 -6.41 -9.79
CA HIS A 385 5.63 -6.27 -8.51
C HIS A 385 6.27 -5.24 -7.56
N ASP A 386 7.59 -5.04 -7.64
CA ASP A 386 8.33 -4.10 -6.80
C ASP A 386 8.36 -2.67 -7.38
N GLY A 387 7.75 -2.48 -8.56
CA GLY A 387 7.73 -1.22 -9.29
C GLY A 387 9.03 -0.94 -10.05
N GLU A 388 9.85 -1.96 -10.27
CA GLU A 388 11.00 -1.89 -11.17
C GLU A 388 10.56 -1.94 -12.63
N LEU A 389 11.40 -1.38 -13.52
CA LEU A 389 11.05 -1.21 -14.92
C LEU A 389 11.34 -2.47 -15.73
N LEU A 390 10.38 -2.82 -16.57
CA LEU A 390 10.48 -3.84 -17.61
C LEU A 390 10.28 -3.18 -18.98
N LEU A 391 11.02 -3.66 -19.97
CA LEU A 391 10.91 -3.23 -21.35
C LEU A 391 10.51 -4.41 -22.22
N LEU A 392 9.45 -4.24 -23.01
CA LEU A 392 9.07 -5.18 -24.04
C LEU A 392 9.44 -4.60 -25.41
N GLU A 393 10.35 -5.26 -26.12
CA GLU A 393 10.67 -4.97 -27.51
C GLU A 393 9.71 -5.72 -28.43
N HIS A 394 8.86 -5.00 -29.15
CA HIS A 394 7.81 -5.63 -29.95
C HIS A 394 8.31 -6.34 -31.21
N LYS A 395 9.47 -5.92 -31.77
CA LYS A 395 9.98 -6.47 -33.04
C LYS A 395 10.77 -7.77 -32.83
N GLN A 396 11.67 -7.77 -31.85
CA GLN A 396 12.44 -8.96 -31.46
C GLN A 396 11.72 -9.80 -30.40
N ALA A 397 10.50 -9.39 -30.00
CA ALA A 397 9.69 -10.09 -29.02
C ALA A 397 10.49 -10.48 -27.77
N ARG A 398 11.18 -9.51 -27.17
CA ARG A 398 12.11 -9.75 -26.05
C ARG A 398 11.80 -8.84 -24.87
N ILE A 399 11.97 -9.37 -23.66
CA ILE A 399 11.73 -8.64 -22.41
C ILE A 399 13.07 -8.37 -21.72
N TYR A 400 13.26 -7.13 -21.28
CA TYR A 400 14.48 -6.67 -20.62
C TYR A 400 14.18 -6.04 -19.26
N THR A 401 15.10 -6.20 -18.31
CA THR A 401 15.20 -5.38 -17.09
C THR A 401 16.22 -4.26 -17.29
N ILE A 402 16.10 -3.19 -16.50
CA ILE A 402 17.01 -2.04 -16.55
C ILE A 402 17.89 -2.03 -15.28
N ASN A 403 19.14 -2.47 -15.40
CA ASN A 403 20.08 -2.49 -14.29
C ASN A 403 20.96 -1.24 -14.27
N ALA A 404 21.46 -0.86 -13.09
CA ALA A 404 22.51 0.15 -12.99
C ALA A 404 23.82 -0.43 -13.55
N SER A 405 24.52 0.30 -14.41
CA SER A 405 25.81 -0.12 -14.94
C SER A 405 26.82 -0.24 -13.80
N THR A 406 27.30 -1.46 -13.55
CA THR A 406 28.48 -1.73 -12.72
C THR A 406 29.67 -1.87 -13.66
N ASP A 407 30.38 -0.78 -13.93
CA ASP A 407 31.70 -0.88 -14.55
C ASP A 407 32.70 -1.40 -13.52
N ILE A 408 32.96 -2.72 -13.56
CA ILE A 408 34.22 -3.30 -13.13
C ILE A 408 34.81 -4.01 -14.34
N ASN A 409 35.32 -3.24 -15.29
CA ASN A 409 36.18 -3.76 -16.35
C ASN A 409 37.62 -3.28 -16.09
N THR A 410 38.37 -4.06 -15.30
CA THR A 410 39.83 -4.10 -15.39
C THR A 410 40.20 -4.74 -16.73
N ALA A 411 40.23 -3.94 -17.78
CA ALA A 411 40.83 -4.34 -19.05
C ALA A 411 42.27 -3.81 -19.08
N THR A 412 43.21 -4.70 -18.73
CA THR A 412 44.65 -4.50 -18.88
C THR A 412 45.02 -4.65 -20.35
N THR A 413 45.57 -3.59 -20.95
CA THR A 413 46.39 -3.69 -22.19
C THR A 413 47.44 -2.56 -22.18
N PRO A 414 48.61 -2.77 -22.79
CA PRO A 414 49.91 -2.48 -22.18
C PRO A 414 50.42 -1.09 -22.61
N ALA A 415 50.93 -0.32 -21.66
CA ALA A 415 51.64 0.91 -21.97
C ALA A 415 53.08 0.62 -22.41
N THR A 416 53.44 1.02 -23.63
CA THR A 416 54.83 1.25 -24.04
C THR A 416 55.39 2.47 -23.28
N PRO A 417 56.70 2.48 -22.95
CA PRO A 417 57.22 3.30 -21.86
C PRO A 417 57.60 4.70 -22.35
N VAL A 418 57.22 5.71 -21.58
CA VAL A 418 57.88 7.03 -21.63
C VAL A 418 58.51 7.27 -20.26
N SER A 419 59.83 7.31 -20.28
CA SER A 419 60.72 7.63 -19.19
C SER A 419 60.54 9.06 -18.67
N THR A 420 60.59 9.24 -17.36
CA THR A 420 61.11 10.47 -16.72
C THR A 420 61.54 10.15 -15.27
N PRO A 421 62.54 10.86 -14.72
CA PRO A 421 63.38 10.37 -13.65
C PRO A 421 62.78 10.54 -12.26
N ALA A 422 63.30 9.70 -11.37
CA ALA A 422 63.09 9.75 -9.95
C ALA A 422 63.53 11.08 -9.32
N ASN A 423 62.69 11.63 -8.45
CA ASN A 423 63.17 12.09 -7.15
C ASN A 423 62.05 11.96 -6.11
N ASN A 424 62.28 11.00 -5.22
CA ASN A 424 61.40 10.62 -4.11
C ASN A 424 61.87 11.34 -2.85
N SER A 425 60.99 12.14 -2.24
CA SER A 425 61.00 12.33 -0.77
C SER A 425 59.73 13.00 -0.21
N SER A 426 58.80 13.50 -1.03
CA SER A 426 57.58 14.17 -0.54
C SER A 426 56.37 13.23 -0.34
N GLY A 427 56.31 12.09 -1.03
CA GLY A 427 55.15 11.18 -1.00
C GLY A 427 55.00 10.39 0.30
N PHE A 428 56.11 9.97 0.92
CA PHE A 428 56.06 9.13 2.12
C PHE A 428 55.56 9.90 3.35
N SER A 429 55.94 11.17 3.49
CA SER A 429 55.45 12.06 4.55
C SER A 429 53.93 12.30 4.44
N LEU A 430 53.42 12.45 3.21
CA LEU A 430 52.01 12.69 2.95
C LEU A 430 51.16 11.45 3.26
N ILE A 431 51.66 10.25 2.95
CA ILE A 431 50.99 8.99 3.27
C ILE A 431 50.94 8.78 4.80
N VAL A 432 52.03 9.03 5.51
CA VAL A 432 52.07 8.91 6.98
C VAL A 432 51.10 9.89 7.63
N MET A 433 50.99 11.12 7.13
CA MET A 433 50.06 12.10 7.69
C MET A 433 48.59 11.73 7.43
N VAL A 434 48.28 11.18 6.25
CA VAL A 434 46.94 10.67 5.92
C VAL A 434 46.55 9.48 6.80
N VAL A 435 47.49 8.57 7.09
CA VAL A 435 47.22 7.43 7.99
C VAL A 435 46.95 7.89 9.43
N ILE A 436 47.68 8.90 9.92
CA ILE A 436 47.44 9.48 11.25
C ILE A 436 46.06 10.18 11.30
N MET A 437 45.71 10.92 10.24
CA MET A 437 44.40 11.59 10.12
C MET A 437 43.25 10.58 10.04
N LEU A 438 43.39 9.50 9.28
CA LEU A 438 42.41 8.41 9.19
C LEU A 438 42.26 7.68 10.53
N SER A 439 43.35 7.51 11.27
CA SER A 439 43.34 6.87 12.59
C SER A 439 42.62 7.74 13.62
N ILE A 440 42.85 9.05 13.61
CA ILE A 440 42.15 10.02 14.47
C ILE A 440 40.67 10.13 14.09
N SER A 441 40.37 10.16 12.78
CA SER A 441 38.99 10.18 12.26
C SER A 441 38.24 8.89 12.62
N PHE A 442 38.88 7.73 12.48
CA PHE A 442 38.31 6.43 12.87
C PHE A 442 38.08 6.35 14.38
N TRP A 443 39.00 6.87 15.20
CA TRP A 443 38.82 6.95 16.65
C TRP A 443 37.68 7.90 17.04
N TYR A 444 37.55 9.03 16.34
CA TYR A 444 36.46 10.01 16.53
C TYR A 444 35.10 9.45 16.09
N LEU A 445 35.04 8.75 14.95
CA LEU A 445 33.84 8.06 14.45
C LEU A 445 33.45 6.90 15.37
N LYS A 446 34.41 6.11 15.88
CA LYS A 446 34.15 5.02 16.83
C LYS A 446 33.63 5.55 18.17
N ARG A 447 34.07 6.73 18.63
CA ARG A 447 33.48 7.43 19.79
C ARG A 447 32.07 7.98 19.50
N ARG A 448 31.80 8.45 18.27
CA ARG A 448 30.47 8.94 17.85
C ARG A 448 29.46 7.80 17.59
N HIS A 449 29.95 6.60 17.28
CA HIS A 449 29.16 5.36 17.18
C HIS A 449 28.87 4.71 18.54
N SER A 450 28.88 5.47 19.65
CA SER A 450 28.18 5.03 20.86
C SER A 450 26.68 5.00 20.55
N LYS A 451 26.21 3.81 20.16
CA LYS A 451 24.84 3.31 19.96
C LYS A 451 23.78 4.42 19.80
N ARG A 452 23.19 4.55 18.59
CA ARG A 452 21.88 5.20 18.42
C ARG A 452 20.91 4.56 19.41
N GLN A 453 20.71 5.20 20.56
CA GLN A 453 19.86 4.67 21.61
C GLN A 453 18.42 4.71 21.10
N HIS A 454 17.79 3.54 21.05
CA HIS A 454 16.40 3.34 20.66
C HIS A 454 15.47 4.36 21.35
N PHE A 455 14.48 4.93 20.64
CA PHE A 455 13.54 6.00 21.09
C PHE A 455 13.12 5.94 22.57
N LEU A 456 12.87 4.73 23.10
CA LEU A 456 12.49 4.50 24.51
C LEU A 456 13.58 4.79 25.55
N TYR A 457 14.87 4.90 25.18
CA TYR A 457 15.96 5.22 26.12
C TYR A 457 16.04 6.72 26.45
N GLN A 458 15.46 7.56 25.59
CA GLN A 458 15.42 9.02 25.78
C GLN A 458 14.26 9.48 26.68
N GLN A 459 13.33 8.57 27.00
CA GLN A 459 12.10 8.87 27.75
C GLN A 459 12.02 8.00 29.02
N TRP A 460 11.14 8.39 29.95
CA TRP A 460 10.81 7.55 31.10
C TRP A 460 9.80 6.49 30.71
N SER A 461 9.88 5.30 31.30
CA SER A 461 9.03 4.16 30.93
C SER A 461 7.80 4.00 31.83
N ASN A 462 7.87 4.54 33.05
CA ASN A 462 6.81 4.45 34.04
C ASN A 462 7.05 5.48 35.15
N PHE A 463 6.03 5.71 35.97
CA PHE A 463 6.12 6.50 37.18
C PHE A 463 5.32 5.88 38.33
N GLN A 464 5.63 6.27 39.57
CA GLN A 464 4.81 5.97 40.75
C GLN A 464 4.63 7.25 41.55
N VAL A 465 3.40 7.45 42.04
CA VAL A 465 3.05 8.60 42.87
C VAL A 465 2.99 8.13 44.31
N ASN A 466 3.70 8.82 45.19
CA ASN A 466 3.53 8.67 46.62
C ASN A 466 2.71 9.85 47.13
N THR A 467 1.46 9.57 47.50
CA THR A 467 0.51 10.58 47.98
C THR A 467 0.87 11.10 49.38
N ALA A 468 1.54 10.30 50.22
CA ALA A 468 1.95 10.70 51.56
C ALA A 468 3.12 11.71 51.51
N THR A 469 4.09 11.48 50.62
CA THR A 469 5.27 12.35 50.48
C THR A 469 5.16 13.37 49.34
N LYS A 470 4.00 13.44 48.68
CA LYS A 470 3.74 14.27 47.49
C LYS A 470 4.86 14.20 46.43
N SER A 471 5.38 13.01 46.18
CA SER A 471 6.51 12.81 45.27
C SER A 471 6.18 11.88 44.11
N LEU A 472 6.83 12.13 42.97
CA LEU A 472 6.71 11.39 41.72
C LEU A 472 8.04 10.70 41.40
N SER A 473 8.08 9.39 41.55
CA SER A 473 9.24 8.58 41.20
C SER A 473 9.17 8.13 39.73
N LEU A 474 10.25 8.34 38.98
CA LEU A 474 10.37 8.02 37.55
C LEU A 474 11.33 6.83 37.33
N PHE A 475 10.96 5.97 36.38
CA PHE A 475 11.66 4.71 36.13
C PHE A 475 12.11 4.58 34.68
N LYS A 476 13.38 4.23 34.46
CA LYS A 476 13.87 3.75 33.17
C LYS A 476 13.39 2.33 32.89
N ARG A 477 13.54 1.94 31.62
CA ARG A 477 13.09 0.64 31.12
C ARG A 477 13.77 -0.49 31.89
N HIS A 478 12.98 -1.45 32.37
CA HIS A 478 13.42 -2.61 33.17
C HIS A 478 14.02 -2.29 34.55
N ALA A 479 14.09 -1.01 34.96
CA ALA A 479 14.54 -0.63 36.29
C ALA A 479 13.49 -0.97 37.34
N LYS A 480 13.91 -1.62 38.43
CA LYS A 480 13.05 -1.93 39.59
C LYS A 480 13.07 -0.81 40.65
N GLN A 481 14.09 0.04 40.61
CA GLN A 481 14.25 1.19 41.50
C GLN A 481 14.04 2.48 40.72
N ALA A 482 13.56 3.52 41.42
CA ALA A 482 13.39 4.84 40.84
C ALA A 482 14.75 5.49 40.61
N GLU A 483 14.95 6.05 39.42
CA GLU A 483 16.21 6.70 39.04
C GLU A 483 16.18 8.19 39.32
N THR A 484 14.98 8.77 39.37
CA THR A 484 14.77 10.17 39.72
C THR A 484 13.43 10.31 40.44
N THR A 485 13.37 11.17 41.44
CA THR A 485 12.13 11.54 42.14
C THR A 485 11.94 13.04 42.02
N LEU A 486 10.72 13.44 41.67
CA LEU A 486 10.30 14.83 41.53
C LEU A 486 9.29 15.18 42.61
N ASP A 487 9.27 16.43 43.05
CA ASP A 487 8.19 16.94 43.91
C ASP A 487 7.00 17.34 43.04
N LEU A 488 5.79 16.89 43.40
CA LEU A 488 4.58 17.18 42.65
C LEU A 488 4.26 18.68 42.57
N THR A 489 4.67 19.46 43.58
CA THR A 489 4.44 20.91 43.63
C THR A 489 5.19 21.69 42.53
N THR A 490 6.28 21.12 42.01
CA THR A 490 7.12 21.76 40.98
C THR A 490 6.56 21.64 39.56
N ILE A 491 5.47 20.89 39.37
CA ILE A 491 4.84 20.63 38.07
C ILE A 491 3.87 21.76 37.78
N THR A 492 4.05 22.48 36.68
CA THR A 492 3.20 23.61 36.28
C THR A 492 2.11 23.21 35.30
N HIS A 493 2.37 22.22 34.46
CA HIS A 493 1.41 21.72 33.47
C HIS A 493 1.61 20.22 33.22
N SER A 494 0.52 19.52 32.94
CA SER A 494 0.48 18.11 32.58
C SER A 494 -0.27 17.92 31.27
N GLU A 495 0.35 17.25 30.32
CA GLU A 495 -0.21 17.01 28.99
C GLU A 495 -0.30 15.51 28.70
N LEU A 496 -1.47 15.06 28.25
CA LEU A 496 -1.72 13.71 27.78
C LEU A 496 -1.64 13.68 26.26
N LEU A 497 -0.75 12.84 25.74
CA LEU A 497 -0.53 12.68 24.32
C LEU A 497 -0.90 11.27 23.85
N LEU A 498 -1.52 11.21 22.68
CA LEU A 498 -1.80 9.99 21.92
C LEU A 498 -1.08 10.10 20.58
N ASN A 499 -0.12 9.21 20.31
CA ASN A 499 0.68 9.26 19.08
C ASN A 499 1.36 10.62 18.82
N ASP A 500 1.90 11.24 19.87
CA ASP A 500 2.49 12.60 19.88
C ASP A 500 1.48 13.77 19.70
N GLU A 501 0.19 13.50 19.52
CA GLU A 501 -0.85 14.53 19.48
C GLU A 501 -1.38 14.84 20.88
N LEU A 502 -1.55 16.12 21.20
CA LEU A 502 -2.09 16.58 22.48
C LEU A 502 -3.60 16.30 22.55
N VAL A 503 -4.03 15.47 23.50
CA VAL A 503 -5.45 15.14 23.72
C VAL A 503 -6.03 15.90 24.90
N SER A 504 -5.24 16.15 25.95
CA SER A 504 -5.69 16.89 27.13
C SER A 504 -4.52 17.64 27.76
N ARG A 505 -4.78 18.86 28.23
CA ARG A 505 -3.83 19.69 28.98
C ARG A 505 -4.46 20.12 30.30
N VAL A 506 -3.69 20.00 31.37
CA VAL A 506 -4.05 20.45 32.72
C VAL A 506 -3.02 21.48 33.17
N SER A 507 -3.49 22.61 33.69
CA SER A 507 -2.67 23.69 34.26
C SER A 507 -3.41 24.40 35.39
N ALA A 508 -2.79 25.43 35.97
CA ALA A 508 -3.42 26.28 36.99
C ALA A 508 -4.60 27.13 36.46
N ALA A 509 -4.80 27.23 35.13
CA ALA A 509 -5.93 27.98 34.58
C ALA A 509 -7.27 27.24 34.85
N PRO A 510 -8.32 27.93 35.35
CA PRO A 510 -9.66 27.35 35.60
C PRO A 510 -10.24 26.57 34.42
N GLU A 511 -10.02 27.08 33.22
CA GLU A 511 -10.53 26.53 31.96
C GLU A 511 -9.83 25.22 31.55
N GLN A 512 -8.70 24.91 32.20
CA GLN A 512 -7.89 23.73 31.94
C GLN A 512 -7.93 22.75 33.13
N ALA A 513 -8.92 22.85 34.00
CA ALA A 513 -9.20 21.83 35.01
C ALA A 513 -9.73 20.55 34.35
N PHE A 514 -9.23 19.40 34.78
CA PHE A 514 -9.68 18.10 34.29
C PHE A 514 -11.05 17.78 34.88
N SER A 515 -12.04 17.62 34.01
CA SER A 515 -13.43 17.36 34.39
C SER A 515 -13.90 15.99 33.90
N ASN A 516 -15.09 15.58 34.33
CA ASN A 516 -15.75 14.37 33.82
C ASN A 516 -15.98 14.44 32.30
N ALA A 517 -16.22 15.63 31.74
CA ALA A 517 -16.34 15.82 30.29
C ALA A 517 -14.99 15.62 29.59
N CYS A 518 -13.89 16.12 30.19
CA CYS A 518 -12.54 15.90 29.70
C CYS A 518 -12.17 14.41 29.72
N GLU A 519 -12.47 13.69 30.81
CA GLU A 519 -12.26 12.23 30.89
C GLU A 519 -13.05 11.50 29.80
N GLN A 520 -14.31 11.85 29.57
CA GLN A 520 -15.12 11.24 28.51
C GLN A 520 -14.57 11.54 27.11
N ALA A 521 -14.08 12.76 26.87
CA ALA A 521 -13.44 13.15 25.60
C ALA A 521 -12.15 12.36 25.35
N VAL A 522 -11.28 12.24 26.37
CA VAL A 522 -10.08 11.41 26.33
C VAL A 522 -10.44 9.95 26.05
N MET A 523 -11.39 9.39 26.80
CA MET A 523 -11.84 8.01 26.61
C MET A 523 -12.37 7.78 25.19
N THR A 524 -13.08 8.74 24.62
CA THR A 524 -13.61 8.67 23.25
C THR A 524 -12.48 8.70 22.20
N ALA A 525 -11.52 9.61 22.35
CA ALA A 525 -10.36 9.71 21.47
C ALA A 525 -9.49 8.44 21.51
N PHE A 526 -9.24 7.93 22.70
CA PHE A 526 -8.46 6.71 22.90
C PHE A 526 -9.22 5.47 22.45
N ALA A 527 -10.53 5.36 22.68
CA ALA A 527 -11.35 4.27 22.15
C ALA A 527 -11.37 4.26 20.61
N LYS A 528 -11.46 5.44 19.97
CA LYS A 528 -11.36 5.58 18.51
C LYS A 528 -10.04 5.03 17.99
N GLU A 529 -8.92 5.40 18.62
CA GLU A 529 -7.60 4.87 18.24
C GLU A 529 -7.47 3.37 18.56
N HIS A 530 -7.95 2.91 19.72
CA HIS A 530 -7.84 1.50 20.14
C HIS A 530 -8.57 0.54 19.21
N ARG A 531 -9.74 0.95 18.67
CA ARG A 531 -10.54 0.20 17.71
C ARG A 531 -9.78 -0.07 16.40
N LEU A 532 -8.81 0.76 16.06
CA LEU A 532 -7.99 0.55 14.87
C LEU A 532 -7.07 -0.66 15.08
N LYS A 533 -7.02 -1.56 14.10
CA LYS A 533 -6.11 -2.71 14.15
C LYS A 533 -4.64 -2.24 14.11
N MET A 534 -3.78 -2.92 14.86
CA MET A 534 -2.33 -2.67 14.85
C MET A 534 -1.70 -3.49 13.73
N LEU A 535 -1.18 -2.86 12.67
CA LEU A 535 -0.62 -3.52 11.48
C LEU A 535 0.76 -2.94 11.12
N ASP A 536 1.66 -3.78 10.59
CA ASP A 536 3.03 -3.48 10.16
C ASP A 536 3.84 -2.56 11.11
N ASN A 537 4.03 -1.30 10.68
CA ASN A 537 4.77 -0.23 11.34
C ASN A 537 3.87 0.75 12.09
N LYS A 538 2.56 0.51 12.18
CA LYS A 538 1.64 1.38 12.92
C LYS A 538 2.09 1.46 14.37
N GLN A 539 2.32 2.68 14.83
CA GLN A 539 2.73 2.96 16.19
C GLN A 539 1.52 3.39 17.00
N ARG A 540 1.41 2.87 18.22
CA ARG A 540 0.47 3.37 19.22
C ARG A 540 1.22 3.75 20.47
N LYS A 541 1.15 5.03 20.83
CA LYS A 541 1.84 5.64 21.96
C LYS A 541 0.85 6.33 22.90
N ILE A 542 0.98 6.05 24.20
CA ILE A 542 0.35 6.84 25.26
C ILE A 542 1.47 7.48 26.06
N GLN A 543 1.51 8.81 26.05
CA GLN A 543 2.59 9.58 26.67
C GLN A 543 2.04 10.67 27.58
N LEU A 544 2.80 10.96 28.63
CA LEU A 544 2.60 12.12 29.49
C LEU A 544 3.79 13.05 29.35
N ARG A 545 3.52 14.33 29.12
CA ARG A 545 4.53 15.38 29.13
C ARG A 545 4.27 16.30 30.33
N LEU A 546 5.26 16.36 31.22
CA LEU A 546 5.20 17.16 32.43
C LEU A 546 6.14 18.35 32.25
N THR A 547 5.66 19.56 32.52
CA THR A 547 6.46 20.77 32.48
C THR A 547 6.70 21.26 33.90
N LEU A 548 7.96 21.47 34.28
CA LEU A 548 8.33 22.01 35.59
C LEU A 548 8.53 23.54 35.52
N GLU A 549 8.58 24.21 36.68
CA GLU A 549 8.74 25.68 36.81
C GLU A 549 9.91 26.27 36.00
N GLN A 550 11.00 25.51 35.78
CA GLN A 550 12.15 25.95 34.96
C GLN A 550 11.99 25.68 33.45
N LYS A 551 10.77 25.46 32.94
CA LYS A 551 10.47 25.01 31.55
C LYS A 551 11.17 23.71 31.14
N LYS A 552 11.70 22.95 32.11
CA LYS A 552 12.25 21.62 31.86
C LYS A 552 11.09 20.64 31.70
N SER A 553 11.00 20.00 30.55
CA SER A 553 9.95 19.02 30.26
C SER A 553 10.46 17.59 30.46
N GLN A 554 9.62 16.77 31.11
CA GLN A 554 9.86 15.35 31.31
C GLN A 554 8.83 14.57 30.51
N LEU A 555 9.29 13.68 29.63
CA LEU A 555 8.42 12.87 28.78
C LEU A 555 8.40 11.43 29.26
N ILE A 556 7.21 10.91 29.49
CA ILE A 556 6.96 9.56 30.01
C ILE A 556 6.13 8.79 28.99
N CYS A 557 6.64 7.65 28.52
CA CYS A 557 5.94 6.77 27.60
C CYS A 557 5.40 5.54 28.35
N LEU A 558 4.11 5.55 28.66
CA LEU A 558 3.44 4.49 29.41
C LEU A 558 3.10 3.29 28.54
N TYR A 559 2.77 3.55 27.28
CA TYR A 559 2.44 2.53 26.31
C TYR A 559 3.12 2.81 24.97
N TYR A 560 3.79 1.79 24.42
CA TYR A 560 4.32 1.81 23.06
C TYR A 560 4.17 0.43 22.42
N ARG A 561 3.48 0.39 21.29
CA ARG A 561 3.34 -0.80 20.45
C ARG A 561 3.58 -0.44 19.00
N VAL A 562 4.35 -1.27 18.28
CA VAL A 562 4.58 -1.16 16.84
C VAL A 562 4.09 -2.45 16.20
N GLY A 563 3.07 -2.36 15.36
CA GLY A 563 2.39 -3.54 14.81
C GLY A 563 1.97 -4.50 15.93
N ASN A 564 2.46 -5.73 15.88
CA ASN A 564 2.16 -6.75 16.89
C ASN A 564 3.09 -6.76 18.11
N ILE A 565 4.17 -6.00 18.09
CA ILE A 565 5.17 -6.01 19.16
C ILE A 565 4.86 -4.87 20.14
N ARG A 566 4.54 -5.24 21.38
CA ARG A 566 4.45 -4.28 22.50
C ARG A 566 5.84 -4.10 23.12
N HIS A 567 6.33 -2.87 23.16
CA HIS A 567 7.66 -2.54 23.68
C HIS A 567 7.63 -2.04 25.14
N THR A 568 6.46 -1.76 25.71
CA THR A 568 6.25 -1.35 27.11
C THR A 568 5.59 -2.45 27.94
N LYS A 569 5.67 -2.34 29.27
CA LYS A 569 5.15 -3.35 30.21
C LYS A 569 3.64 -3.27 30.40
N LEU A 570 3.08 -2.06 30.54
CA LEU A 570 1.65 -1.86 30.76
C LEU A 570 0.86 -2.23 29.50
N ASN A 571 -0.28 -2.89 29.69
CA ASN A 571 -1.24 -3.07 28.60
C ASN A 571 -1.98 -1.75 28.33
N TYR A 572 -2.74 -1.70 27.24
CA TYR A 572 -3.36 -0.46 26.77
C TYR A 572 -4.31 0.16 27.81
N THR A 573 -5.23 -0.65 28.36
CA THR A 573 -6.21 -0.20 29.35
C THR A 573 -5.55 0.24 30.66
N GLN A 574 -4.53 -0.50 31.13
CA GLN A 574 -3.76 -0.14 32.32
C GLN A 574 -3.03 1.19 32.15
N ALA A 575 -2.41 1.42 30.98
CA ALA A 575 -1.72 2.66 30.69
C ALA A 575 -2.68 3.85 30.59
N LEU A 576 -3.84 3.66 29.96
CA LEU A 576 -4.88 4.68 29.86
C LEU A 576 -5.47 5.05 31.22
N ASN A 577 -5.88 4.06 32.02
CA ASN A 577 -6.43 4.30 33.36
C ASN A 577 -5.40 5.02 34.24
N LYS A 578 -4.14 4.58 34.20
CA LYS A 578 -3.05 5.23 34.94
C LYS A 578 -2.82 6.68 34.49
N ALA A 579 -2.97 6.98 33.20
CA ALA A 579 -2.86 8.34 32.68
C ALA A 579 -4.07 9.21 33.11
N LEU A 580 -5.28 8.65 33.14
CA LEU A 580 -6.49 9.35 33.62
C LEU A 580 -6.42 9.64 35.12
N ASP A 581 -6.02 8.66 35.92
CA ASP A 581 -5.82 8.81 37.37
C ASP A 581 -4.81 9.92 37.67
N TRP A 582 -3.73 9.98 36.86
CA TRP A 582 -2.75 11.05 36.93
C TRP A 582 -3.34 12.43 36.59
N GLN A 583 -4.12 12.55 35.52
CA GLN A 583 -4.73 13.82 35.13
C GLN A 583 -5.72 14.34 36.18
N TRP A 584 -6.46 13.46 36.84
CA TRP A 584 -7.31 13.82 37.98
C TRP A 584 -6.49 14.27 39.19
N LEU A 585 -5.43 13.54 39.53
CA LEU A 585 -4.58 13.86 40.68
C LEU A 585 -3.91 15.22 40.51
N ILE A 586 -3.34 15.49 39.34
CA ILE A 586 -2.63 16.76 39.09
C ILE A 586 -3.60 17.93 38.92
N SER A 587 -4.79 17.70 38.36
CA SER A 587 -5.83 18.73 38.31
C SER A 587 -6.30 19.13 39.70
N GLY A 588 -6.52 18.17 40.61
CA GLY A 588 -6.88 18.47 41.99
C GLY A 588 -5.80 19.23 42.76
N GLN A 589 -4.54 19.14 42.33
CA GLN A 589 -3.43 19.90 42.93
C GLN A 589 -3.27 21.30 42.32
N LEU A 590 -3.35 21.43 41.01
CA LEU A 590 -3.16 22.71 40.31
C LEU A 590 -4.42 23.58 40.30
N ASN A 591 -5.59 22.96 40.39
CA ASN A 591 -6.87 23.64 40.31
C ASN A 591 -7.92 23.01 41.25
N PRO A 592 -7.74 23.14 42.57
CA PRO A 592 -8.61 22.49 43.56
C PRO A 592 -10.07 22.99 43.49
N GLU A 593 -10.30 24.27 43.14
CA GLU A 593 -11.64 24.86 43.12
C GLU A 593 -12.42 24.53 41.85
N ALA A 594 -11.76 24.48 40.68
CA ALA A 594 -12.43 24.16 39.41
C ALA A 594 -12.47 22.67 39.09
N THR A 595 -11.73 21.81 39.83
CA THR A 595 -11.74 20.35 39.61
C THR A 595 -12.96 19.71 40.30
N PRO A 596 -13.94 19.18 39.55
CA PRO A 596 -15.14 18.57 40.14
C PRO A 596 -14.83 17.19 40.74
N LYS A 597 -15.77 16.62 41.52
CA LYS A 597 -15.67 15.23 41.95
C LYS A 597 -15.76 14.27 40.76
N ARG A 598 -14.81 13.34 40.65
CA ARG A 598 -14.76 12.31 39.59
C ARG A 598 -15.92 11.32 39.74
N LYS A 599 -16.66 11.09 38.66
CA LYS A 599 -17.76 10.11 38.60
C LYS A 599 -17.20 8.74 38.20
N ILE A 600 -16.86 7.90 39.18
CA ILE A 600 -16.42 6.53 38.92
C ILE A 600 -17.65 5.67 38.57
N LYS A 601 -17.77 5.20 37.32
CA LYS A 601 -18.78 4.20 36.94
C LYS A 601 -18.37 2.86 37.55
N VAL A 602 -19.09 2.41 38.59
CA VAL A 602 -18.92 1.07 39.14
C VAL A 602 -19.39 0.06 38.10
N GLN A 603 -18.48 -0.79 37.65
CA GLN A 603 -18.82 -1.95 36.83
C GLN A 603 -19.47 -2.98 37.76
N LEU A 604 -20.79 -3.12 37.70
CA LEU A 604 -21.51 -4.17 38.44
C LEU A 604 -20.92 -5.52 38.04
N ALA A 605 -20.51 -6.31 39.04
CA ALA A 605 -20.02 -7.66 38.82
C ALA A 605 -21.12 -8.50 38.12
N PRO A 606 -20.78 -9.32 37.12
CA PRO A 606 -21.72 -10.29 36.56
C PRO A 606 -22.26 -11.18 37.69
N PRO A 607 -23.54 -11.59 37.66
CA PRO A 607 -24.05 -12.59 38.59
C PRO A 607 -23.18 -13.84 38.54
N GLN A 608 -22.77 -14.35 39.71
CA GLN A 608 -22.06 -15.62 39.81
C GLN A 608 -22.87 -16.72 39.09
N ALA A 609 -22.22 -17.40 38.15
CA ALA A 609 -22.79 -18.59 37.53
C ALA A 609 -23.04 -19.67 38.60
N PRO A 610 -24.13 -20.46 38.49
CA PRO A 610 -24.39 -21.56 39.42
C PRO A 610 -23.25 -22.57 39.41
N ALA A 611 -22.90 -23.08 40.59
CA ALA A 611 -21.83 -24.06 40.77
C ALA A 611 -22.04 -25.31 39.88
N PRO A 612 -20.97 -25.90 39.31
CA PRO A 612 -21.08 -27.12 38.52
C PRO A 612 -21.55 -28.28 39.40
N LYS A 613 -22.54 -29.05 38.91
CA LYS A 613 -22.90 -30.34 39.50
C LYS A 613 -21.71 -31.30 39.38
N VAL A 614 -21.37 -31.93 40.50
CA VAL A 614 -20.39 -33.00 40.64
C VAL A 614 -20.77 -34.19 39.73
N ILE A 615 -19.86 -34.60 38.85
CA ILE A 615 -19.86 -35.91 38.20
C ILE A 615 -18.57 -36.61 38.69
N PRO A 616 -18.63 -37.85 39.22
CA PRO A 616 -17.46 -38.48 39.82
C PRO A 616 -16.42 -38.90 38.79
N GLU A 617 -15.15 -38.78 39.19
CA GLU A 617 -13.94 -39.12 38.46
C GLU A 617 -13.85 -40.59 38.05
N ARG A 618 -13.30 -40.86 36.86
CA ARG A 618 -12.50 -42.07 36.60
C ARG A 618 -11.11 -41.65 36.13
N HIS A 619 -10.15 -42.05 36.95
CA HIS A 619 -8.70 -41.89 36.81
C HIS A 619 -8.18 -42.23 35.41
N ASN A 620 -7.21 -41.45 34.95
CA ASN A 620 -6.09 -41.97 34.15
C ASN A 620 -4.80 -41.26 34.58
N THR A 621 -3.92 -42.03 35.21
CA THR A 621 -2.59 -41.64 35.65
C THR A 621 -1.64 -41.66 34.46
N ALA A 622 -0.87 -40.59 34.29
CA ALA A 622 0.25 -40.53 33.36
C ALA A 622 1.50 -41.16 34.01
N ALA A 623 2.24 -41.98 33.24
CA ALA A 623 3.65 -42.21 33.48
C ALA A 623 4.38 -42.46 32.16
N THR A 624 5.40 -41.63 31.93
CA THR A 624 6.38 -41.67 30.85
C THR A 624 7.47 -42.71 31.18
N ALA A 625 7.91 -43.48 30.16
CA ALA A 625 9.32 -43.65 29.74
C ALA A 625 9.71 -45.08 29.31
N ASN A 626 10.39 -45.08 28.16
CA ASN A 626 11.47 -45.97 27.69
C ASN A 626 11.19 -47.35 27.06
N GLN A 627 11.50 -47.36 25.75
CA GLN A 627 12.46 -48.21 25.03
C GLN A 627 12.16 -49.68 24.67
N THR A 628 12.46 -49.93 23.38
CA THR A 628 13.02 -51.12 22.70
C THR A 628 12.14 -52.32 22.35
N GLN A 629 12.17 -52.61 21.02
CA GLN A 629 12.27 -53.92 20.35
C GLN A 629 11.14 -54.93 20.63
N THR A 630 10.59 -55.72 19.71
CA THR A 630 11.04 -56.25 18.41
C THR A 630 9.84 -56.98 17.77
N ASN A 631 9.90 -57.16 16.45
CA ASN A 631 9.35 -58.28 15.66
C ASN A 631 7.82 -58.36 15.47
N GLN A 632 7.39 -58.25 14.20
CA GLN A 632 6.93 -59.35 13.32
C GLN A 632 5.63 -59.96 13.85
N THR A 633 4.54 -60.12 13.10
CA THR A 633 4.43 -60.56 11.70
C THR A 633 2.95 -60.43 11.30
N ASN A 634 2.71 -60.32 10.00
CA ASN A 634 1.60 -60.95 9.26
C ASN A 634 0.16 -60.42 9.46
N GLN A 635 -0.45 -59.87 8.39
CA GLN A 635 -1.23 -60.59 7.35
C GLN A 635 -2.61 -60.99 7.91
N THR A 636 -3.77 -60.84 7.28
CA THR A 636 -4.22 -60.51 5.91
C THR A 636 -5.74 -60.28 5.99
N HIS A 637 -6.30 -59.83 4.88
CA HIS A 637 -7.70 -59.92 4.42
C HIS A 637 -8.60 -58.76 4.84
N ALA A 638 -9.05 -57.92 3.89
CA ALA A 638 -9.88 -58.20 2.69
C ALA A 638 -11.25 -58.78 3.13
N ASP A 639 -12.39 -58.37 2.61
CA ASP A 639 -12.67 -57.71 1.34
C ASP A 639 -14.16 -57.30 1.35
N GLN A 640 -14.52 -56.34 0.48
CA GLN A 640 -15.77 -56.31 -0.32
C GLN A 640 -17.12 -56.08 0.42
N THR A 641 -18.14 -55.40 -0.12
CA THR A 641 -18.46 -54.94 -1.50
C THR A 641 -19.68 -53.98 -1.47
N ASP A 642 -19.74 -53.07 -2.46
CA ASP A 642 -20.88 -52.68 -3.35
C ASP A 642 -22.31 -52.50 -2.80
N ALA A 643 -23.18 -51.60 -3.28
CA ALA A 643 -23.14 -50.52 -4.27
C ALA A 643 -24.50 -49.75 -4.24
N LEU A 644 -24.48 -48.51 -4.76
CA LEU A 644 -25.54 -47.78 -5.49
C LEU A 644 -26.99 -47.68 -4.93
N VAL A 645 -27.44 -46.45 -4.66
CA VAL A 645 -28.61 -45.74 -5.26
C VAL A 645 -28.93 -44.45 -4.46
N GLU A 646 -29.02 -43.32 -5.16
CA GLU A 646 -29.66 -42.05 -4.75
C GLU A 646 -30.96 -41.89 -5.59
N PRO A 647 -31.87 -40.92 -5.34
CA PRO A 647 -32.10 -40.08 -4.15
C PRO A 647 -33.60 -39.96 -3.76
N GLN A 648 -33.94 -39.65 -2.50
CA GLN A 648 -34.96 -38.64 -2.16
C GLN A 648 -35.11 -38.40 -0.65
N GLN A 649 -35.05 -37.10 -0.31
CA GLN A 649 -35.67 -36.37 0.80
C GLN A 649 -35.95 -37.13 2.11
N ASN A 650 -35.11 -36.86 3.12
CA ASN A 650 -35.54 -36.73 4.51
C ASN A 650 -34.64 -35.69 5.23
N GLU A 651 -35.23 -34.56 5.57
CA GLU A 651 -34.69 -33.62 6.58
C GLU A 651 -34.67 -34.33 7.95
N PRO A 652 -33.54 -34.35 8.67
CA PRO A 652 -33.53 -34.75 10.06
C PRO A 652 -33.94 -33.56 10.94
N THR A 653 -35.12 -33.72 11.56
CA THR A 653 -35.63 -32.94 12.68
C THR A 653 -34.60 -32.85 13.81
N GLY A 654 -33.98 -31.68 13.95
CA GLY A 654 -33.03 -31.41 15.04
C GLY A 654 -32.45 -30.00 15.08
N THR A 655 -33.09 -28.99 14.46
CA THR A 655 -32.48 -27.65 14.28
C THR A 655 -33.32 -26.47 14.77
N THR A 656 -34.50 -26.68 15.35
CA THR A 656 -35.36 -25.58 15.85
C THR A 656 -34.75 -24.90 17.09
N ASP A 657 -34.21 -25.68 18.03
CA ASP A 657 -33.62 -25.13 19.27
C ASP A 657 -32.31 -24.39 19.03
N ALA A 658 -31.47 -24.87 18.10
CA ALA A 658 -30.21 -24.21 17.75
C ALA A 658 -30.44 -22.85 17.07
N LYS A 659 -31.47 -22.76 16.21
CA LYS A 659 -31.86 -21.50 15.56
C LYS A 659 -32.49 -20.53 16.57
N LEU A 660 -33.24 -21.04 17.56
CA LEU A 660 -33.81 -20.24 18.65
C LEU A 660 -32.74 -19.61 19.52
N VAL A 661 -31.77 -20.42 19.98
CA VAL A 661 -30.66 -19.95 20.81
C VAL A 661 -29.85 -18.92 20.03
N ALA A 662 -29.55 -19.17 18.74
CA ALA A 662 -28.84 -18.21 17.90
C ALA A 662 -29.61 -16.88 17.69
N ALA A 663 -30.94 -16.93 17.53
CA ALA A 663 -31.77 -15.74 17.36
C ALA A 663 -31.87 -14.91 18.66
N LEU A 664 -32.01 -15.57 19.81
CA LEU A 664 -32.02 -14.92 21.13
C LEU A 664 -30.65 -14.35 21.48
N ASP A 665 -29.56 -15.07 21.21
CA ASP A 665 -28.19 -14.59 21.42
C ASP A 665 -27.90 -13.35 20.58
N LYS A 666 -28.36 -13.34 19.31
CA LYS A 666 -28.23 -12.18 18.43
C LYS A 666 -29.03 -10.98 18.93
N LEU A 667 -30.24 -11.21 19.45
CA LEU A 667 -31.07 -10.15 20.04
C LEU A 667 -30.40 -9.53 21.29
N VAL A 668 -29.81 -10.37 22.15
CA VAL A 668 -29.08 -9.93 23.34
C VAL A 668 -27.82 -9.16 22.94
N LEU A 669 -27.10 -9.60 21.90
CA LEU A 669 -25.94 -8.90 21.35
C LEU A 669 -26.31 -7.50 20.84
N LEU A 670 -27.44 -7.36 20.13
CA LEU A 670 -27.91 -6.07 19.63
C LEU A 670 -28.33 -5.12 20.76
N LYS A 671 -28.93 -5.64 21.85
CA LYS A 671 -29.21 -4.85 23.07
C LYS A 671 -27.92 -4.41 23.76
N GLN A 672 -26.96 -5.30 23.93
CA GLN A 672 -25.67 -4.99 24.58
C GLN A 672 -24.85 -3.98 23.78
N GLN A 673 -25.00 -3.96 22.46
CA GLN A 673 -24.38 -2.99 21.56
C GLN A 673 -25.14 -1.65 21.49
N GLY A 674 -26.29 -1.53 22.16
CA GLY A 674 -27.09 -0.30 22.21
C GLY A 674 -27.89 0.01 20.94
N PHE A 675 -28.04 -0.96 20.04
CA PHE A 675 -28.82 -0.81 18.80
C PHE A 675 -30.34 -0.97 19.00
N LEU A 676 -30.77 -1.39 20.20
CA LEU A 676 -32.17 -1.57 20.57
C LEU A 676 -32.43 -0.90 21.91
N THR A 677 -33.54 -0.17 22.01
CA THR A 677 -34.08 0.32 23.28
C THR A 677 -34.67 -0.85 24.10
N GLU A 678 -34.87 -0.64 25.41
CA GLU A 678 -35.48 -1.64 26.31
C GLU A 678 -36.86 -2.12 25.81
N GLN A 679 -37.61 -1.20 25.20
CA GLN A 679 -38.95 -1.44 24.68
C GLN A 679 -38.92 -2.22 23.36
N GLU A 680 -38.03 -1.86 22.43
CA GLU A 680 -37.84 -2.59 21.16
C GLU A 680 -37.30 -4.01 21.39
N PHE A 681 -36.39 -4.18 22.34
CA PHE A 681 -35.89 -5.50 22.72
C PHE A 681 -36.99 -6.38 23.28
N SER A 682 -37.84 -5.84 24.16
CA SER A 682 -38.93 -6.61 24.77
C SER A 682 -39.99 -7.02 23.73
N SER A 683 -40.31 -6.13 22.79
CA SER A 683 -41.23 -6.41 21.68
C SER A 683 -40.67 -7.47 20.72
N ALA A 684 -39.41 -7.35 20.32
CA ALA A 684 -38.76 -8.30 19.43
C ALA A 684 -38.57 -9.68 20.09
N LYS A 685 -38.26 -9.73 21.40
CA LYS A 685 -38.21 -10.97 22.17
C LYS A 685 -39.58 -11.65 22.22
N ALA A 686 -40.65 -10.89 22.47
CA ALA A 686 -42.01 -11.42 22.49
C ALA A 686 -42.39 -12.01 21.13
N LYS A 687 -42.05 -11.32 20.02
CA LYS A 687 -42.33 -11.78 18.66
C LYS A 687 -41.61 -13.10 18.30
N ILE A 688 -40.33 -13.23 18.67
CA ILE A 688 -39.57 -14.48 18.46
C ILE A 688 -40.17 -15.65 19.25
N LEU A 689 -40.70 -15.39 20.45
CA LEU A 689 -41.38 -16.40 21.25
C LEU A 689 -42.78 -16.73 20.71
N GLN A 690 -43.47 -15.76 20.11
CA GLN A 690 -44.81 -15.93 19.58
C GLN A 690 -44.83 -16.69 18.24
N ASP A 691 -43.82 -16.51 17.39
CA ASP A 691 -43.61 -17.29 16.16
C ASP A 691 -43.36 -18.79 16.43
N LEU A 692 -43.08 -19.19 17.67
CA LEU A 692 -42.95 -20.59 18.09
C LEU A 692 -44.24 -21.20 18.63
N THR A 693 -45.16 -20.39 19.17
CA THR A 693 -46.46 -20.87 19.65
C THR A 693 -47.49 -21.08 18.54
N ASN A 694 -47.22 -20.58 17.33
CA ASN A 694 -48.10 -20.66 16.16
C ASN A 694 -47.62 -21.64 15.07
N ASN A 695 -46.67 -22.55 15.39
CA ASN A 695 -46.26 -23.65 14.52
C ASN A 695 -46.54 -25.00 15.18
#